data_AF-A0A7C3Q197-F1
#
_entry.id   AF-A0A7C3Q197-F1
#
_cell.length_a   1.000
_cell.length_b   1.000
_cell.length_c   1.000
_cell.angle_alpha   90.00
_cell.angle_beta   90.00
_cell.angle_gamma   90.00
#
_symmetry.space_group_name_H-M   'P 1'
#
loop_
_entity.id
_entity.type
_entity.pdbx_description
1 polymer ?
#
loop_
_entity_poly.entity_id
_entity_poly.type
_entity_poly.pdbx_seq_one_letter_code
_entity_poly.pdbx_strand_id
1 'polypeptide(L)'
;MGFLMDASVSYGLGLDQGVASIGWAIVRLDAKGKAIGVERLGVHLFEAGTEGDIEGGRDESRAGPRRMARQARKQYRRRVLRKKRLLRWLQELGLMPAGDISTAEGRDKLLKDLDADLRTRWEADASIDHRLRQLLPYRLRAAGLTRRLEPFELGRALYHLAQRRGYLSNRKAQGASADPCAAGDATKPKKAGKGKKGTPAPPAEHAPAQPGASASPGEDQAGKGSGEAGGKEDPGVVRAAIVELERQMRGAGCTTLAEYFSKLDPTGTLGDRLRGRWTAREMFLEEFGRIMAEQAKHHPALTNEVQRKLHRAIFFQRPLQSMSHLIGTCDLVKGAKRCPLGHRLAQRFRLLQRVNDLDIRLPDFTRRPLTTEERGRLLAALDREGDIAFSTLKRKDWFGLPKGSTFNLEEGGEKKLVGNRTEAKCRCIFGDERWDAMSEADRDAVVHDLIVFEKPSALARRGESVWKLSPQRARALGDCVLEPGFAAHSKEALAVLVPCMEEGTPYAKAVQDKFKKVDATAEVRDRLPPVEKALGNLRNPTVTRALTELRKLVNAVVRKYGKPAWIRLELARDLKRARKQRERLSKEMREQEARRDSARAAIVRKAGLAGPSRSDIERYILAEECGFICPYTGKPMDRERLTDLVGRTPQFDVEHIWPLSRSLDDSYLNKTLCHVEENKAKGNRTPFEAYSQSPERWEQILDRVKRFGGTAARIKLERFTAKEIPDGFAERHLAETRKIGAASAGFLGLLYGGEIDAAHKRRVFVTTGGLTAHLRREWHLNGILGTEGEKARDD
;
A
#
# COMPACT_ATOMS: atom_id res chain seq x y z
N MET A 1 16.09 -45.51 -36.66
CA MET A 1 17.51 -45.11 -36.71
C MET A 1 17.72 -43.88 -35.85
N GLY A 2 18.26 -44.05 -34.63
CA GLY A 2 18.50 -42.95 -33.70
C GLY A 2 19.87 -42.33 -33.95
N PHE A 3 19.91 -41.12 -34.49
CA PHE A 3 21.11 -40.28 -34.46
C PHE A 3 21.38 -39.87 -33.00
N LEU A 4 22.21 -40.66 -32.30
CA LEU A 4 22.92 -40.20 -31.12
C LEU A 4 24.02 -39.26 -31.62
N MET A 5 23.92 -37.97 -31.28
CA MET A 5 25.04 -37.06 -31.43
C MET A 5 26.22 -37.61 -30.63
N ASP A 6 27.38 -37.66 -31.26
CA ASP A 6 28.66 -37.80 -30.58
C ASP A 6 28.80 -36.65 -29.57
N ALA A 7 29.36 -36.92 -28.38
CA ALA A 7 29.47 -35.97 -27.27
C ALA A 7 30.37 -34.75 -27.59
N SER A 8 30.86 -34.65 -28.83
CA SER A 8 31.81 -33.67 -29.38
C SER A 8 31.15 -32.46 -30.07
N VAL A 9 29.83 -32.45 -30.29
CA VAL A 9 29.18 -31.36 -31.06
C VAL A 9 28.88 -30.14 -30.18
N SER A 10 29.58 -29.04 -30.44
CA SER A 10 29.33 -27.73 -29.84
C SER A 10 27.95 -27.20 -30.27
N TYR A 11 27.15 -26.74 -29.31
CA TYR A 11 25.80 -26.23 -29.57
C TYR A 11 25.46 -25.00 -28.73
N GLY A 12 24.55 -24.18 -29.24
CA GLY A 12 23.88 -23.09 -28.51
C GLY A 12 22.45 -23.45 -28.14
N LEU A 13 21.97 -22.94 -27.02
CA LEU A 13 20.59 -23.14 -26.55
C LEU A 13 19.82 -21.83 -26.62
N GLY A 14 18.81 -21.75 -27.50
CA GLY A 14 17.82 -20.68 -27.52
C GLY A 14 16.64 -20.99 -26.61
N LEU A 15 16.18 -20.00 -25.85
CA LEU A 15 15.07 -20.12 -24.90
C LEU A 15 14.14 -18.91 -25.03
N ASP A 16 12.86 -19.17 -25.28
CA ASP A 16 11.78 -18.19 -25.17
C ASP A 16 10.91 -18.57 -23.97
N GLN A 17 10.98 -17.77 -22.91
CA GLN A 17 10.36 -18.09 -21.63
C GLN A 17 9.11 -17.24 -21.37
N GLY A 18 7.96 -17.90 -21.44
CA GLY A 18 6.67 -17.36 -21.03
C GLY A 18 6.29 -17.69 -19.58
N VAL A 19 5.02 -17.41 -19.27
CA VAL A 19 4.41 -17.66 -17.95
C VAL A 19 3.95 -19.12 -17.80
N ALA A 20 3.56 -19.76 -18.91
CA ALA A 20 3.04 -21.13 -18.96
C ALA A 20 3.74 -22.01 -20.04
N SER A 21 4.73 -21.46 -20.74
CA SER A 21 5.43 -22.15 -21.82
C SER A 21 6.90 -21.76 -21.85
N ILE A 22 7.75 -22.69 -22.28
CA ILE A 22 9.14 -22.41 -22.65
C ILE A 22 9.39 -23.00 -24.03
N GLY A 23 9.51 -22.13 -25.04
CA GLY A 23 10.06 -22.50 -26.33
C GLY A 23 11.57 -22.71 -26.21
N TRP A 24 12.11 -23.77 -26.81
CA TRP A 24 13.54 -24.04 -26.80
C TRP A 24 14.04 -24.56 -28.14
N ALA A 25 15.28 -24.20 -28.47
CA ALA A 25 15.95 -24.66 -29.68
C ALA A 25 17.43 -24.97 -29.42
N ILE A 26 17.90 -26.13 -29.87
CA ILE A 26 19.30 -26.51 -29.93
C ILE A 26 19.82 -26.12 -31.31
N VAL A 27 20.83 -25.26 -31.33
CA VAL A 27 21.46 -24.73 -32.55
C VAL A 27 22.86 -25.29 -32.64
N ARG A 28 23.17 -26.02 -33.71
CA ARG A 28 24.49 -26.57 -33.95
C ARG A 28 25.48 -25.44 -34.27
N LEU A 29 26.70 -25.55 -33.76
CA LEU A 29 27.76 -24.56 -33.97
C LEU A 29 28.91 -25.16 -34.78
N ASP A 30 29.56 -24.33 -35.59
CA ASP A 30 30.86 -24.66 -36.19
C ASP A 30 32.01 -24.50 -35.17
N ALA A 31 33.24 -24.82 -35.61
CA ALA A 31 34.44 -24.67 -34.79
C ALA A 31 34.72 -23.22 -34.34
N LYS A 32 34.18 -22.22 -35.05
CA LYS A 32 34.30 -20.80 -34.71
C LYS A 32 33.15 -20.32 -33.80
N GLY A 33 32.20 -21.19 -33.45
CA GLY A 33 31.04 -20.88 -32.61
C GLY A 33 29.89 -20.21 -33.36
N LYS A 34 29.87 -20.22 -34.69
CA LYS A 34 28.80 -19.67 -35.52
C LYS A 34 27.67 -20.69 -35.67
N ALA A 35 26.43 -20.21 -35.62
CA ALA A 35 25.25 -21.03 -35.85
C ALA A 35 25.22 -21.53 -37.30
N ILE A 36 25.08 -22.85 -37.48
CA ILE A 36 25.03 -23.50 -38.81
C ILE A 36 23.69 -24.20 -39.09
N GLY A 37 22.89 -24.49 -38.06
CA GLY A 37 21.57 -25.10 -38.26
C GLY A 37 20.83 -25.36 -36.95
N VAL A 38 19.51 -25.54 -37.03
CA VAL A 38 18.68 -25.97 -35.90
C VAL A 38 18.68 -27.49 -35.86
N GLU A 39 19.15 -28.06 -34.76
CA GLU A 39 19.19 -29.51 -34.55
C GLU A 39 17.84 -30.03 -34.06
N ARG A 40 17.26 -29.31 -33.10
CA ARG A 40 16.03 -29.70 -32.43
C ARG A 40 15.37 -28.46 -31.86
N LEU A 41 14.06 -28.43 -31.91
CA LEU A 41 13.25 -27.43 -31.24
C LEU A 41 12.07 -28.10 -30.55
N GLY A 42 11.45 -27.40 -29.62
CA GLY A 42 10.25 -27.86 -28.95
C GLY A 42 9.68 -26.81 -28.02
N VAL A 43 8.54 -27.12 -27.43
CA VAL A 43 7.87 -26.28 -26.44
C VAL A 43 7.59 -27.12 -25.20
N HIS A 44 8.00 -26.62 -24.04
CA HIS A 44 7.65 -27.19 -22.75
C HIS A 44 6.47 -26.42 -22.17
N LEU A 45 5.29 -27.04 -22.17
CA LEU A 45 4.07 -26.46 -21.60
C LEU A 45 3.92 -26.89 -20.13
N PHE A 46 3.47 -25.98 -19.29
CA PHE A 46 3.23 -26.24 -17.88
C PHE A 46 2.13 -25.34 -17.33
N GLU A 47 1.40 -25.84 -16.34
CA GLU A 47 0.46 -25.00 -15.60
C GLU A 47 1.18 -23.84 -14.91
N ALA A 48 0.71 -22.61 -15.17
CA ALA A 48 1.18 -21.43 -14.47
C ALA A 48 0.90 -21.53 -12.97
N GLY A 49 1.67 -20.77 -12.17
CA GLY A 49 1.53 -20.73 -10.71
C GLY A 49 0.27 -20.00 -10.19
N THR A 50 -0.69 -19.73 -11.06
CA THR A 50 -1.88 -18.89 -10.88
C THR A 50 -3.15 -19.67 -11.26
N GLU A 51 -4.32 -19.13 -10.91
CA GLU A 51 -5.66 -19.63 -11.25
C GLU A 51 -6.38 -18.56 -12.07
N GLY A 52 -7.19 -18.95 -13.05
CA GLY A 52 -7.86 -18.04 -13.96
C GLY A 52 -7.31 -18.11 -15.38
N ASP A 53 -7.78 -17.20 -16.23
CA ASP A 53 -7.40 -17.13 -17.63
C ASP A 53 -6.06 -16.40 -17.77
N ILE A 54 -4.99 -17.18 -17.96
CA ILE A 54 -3.61 -16.69 -18.08
C ILE A 54 -3.40 -15.97 -19.42
N GLU A 55 -4.06 -16.45 -20.47
CA GLU A 55 -3.95 -15.89 -21.81
C GLU A 55 -4.55 -14.49 -21.82
N GLY A 56 -5.80 -14.37 -21.36
CA GLY A 56 -6.48 -13.10 -21.09
C GLY A 56 -5.97 -12.36 -19.85
N GLY A 57 -4.78 -12.67 -19.32
CA GLY A 57 -4.13 -11.99 -18.22
C GLY A 57 -4.81 -12.06 -16.85
N ARG A 58 -6.02 -12.63 -16.72
CA ARG A 58 -6.97 -12.71 -15.56
C ARG A 58 -6.52 -13.68 -14.48
N ASP A 59 -5.21 -13.78 -14.30
CA ASP A 59 -4.63 -14.77 -13.43
C ASP A 59 -4.44 -14.24 -12.00
N GLU A 60 -5.13 -14.88 -11.05
CA GLU A 60 -4.97 -14.59 -9.64
C GLU A 60 -4.02 -15.59 -8.98
N SER A 61 -3.17 -15.11 -8.08
CA SER A 61 -2.31 -16.00 -7.29
C SER A 61 -3.17 -16.92 -6.40
N ARG A 62 -3.03 -18.24 -6.56
CA ARG A 62 -3.62 -19.28 -5.67
C ARG A 62 -3.30 -19.06 -4.18
N ALA A 63 -2.19 -18.37 -3.88
CA ALA A 63 -1.80 -18.02 -2.52
C ALA A 63 -2.69 -16.93 -1.88
N GLY A 64 -3.34 -16.11 -2.70
CA GLY A 64 -4.27 -15.05 -2.27
C GLY A 64 -5.51 -15.60 -1.55
N PRO A 65 -6.34 -16.42 -2.21
CA PRO A 65 -7.51 -17.06 -1.59
C PRO A 65 -7.13 -17.89 -0.35
N ARG A 66 -6.04 -18.67 -0.42
CA ARG A 66 -5.53 -19.44 0.72
C ARG A 66 -5.20 -18.55 1.93
N ARG A 67 -4.61 -17.37 1.70
CA ARG A 67 -4.31 -16.39 2.76
C ARG A 67 -5.59 -15.83 3.38
N MET A 68 -6.60 -15.50 2.56
CA MET A 68 -7.90 -14.99 3.03
C MET A 68 -8.64 -16.02 3.89
N ALA A 69 -8.74 -17.27 3.42
CA ALA A 69 -9.36 -18.35 4.18
C ALA A 69 -8.65 -18.62 5.51
N ARG A 70 -7.31 -18.58 5.52
CA ARG A 70 -6.51 -18.69 6.75
C ARG A 70 -6.77 -17.53 7.72
N GLN A 71 -6.94 -16.31 7.21
CA GLN A 71 -7.27 -15.15 8.02
C GLN A 71 -8.65 -15.29 8.67
N ALA A 72 -9.68 -15.70 7.91
CA ALA A 72 -11.03 -15.94 8.41
C ALA A 72 -11.04 -17.01 9.52
N ARG A 73 -10.37 -18.15 9.31
CA ARG A 73 -10.24 -19.21 10.35
C ARG A 73 -9.57 -18.70 11.62
N LYS A 74 -8.49 -17.91 11.51
CA LYS A 74 -7.82 -17.30 12.66
C LYS A 74 -8.73 -16.32 13.40
N GLN A 75 -9.48 -15.49 12.68
CA GLN A 75 -10.43 -14.54 13.26
C GLN A 75 -11.56 -15.26 14.01
N TYR A 76 -12.15 -16.29 13.39
CA TYR A 76 -13.19 -17.13 14.00
C TYR A 76 -12.68 -17.80 15.29
N ARG A 77 -11.56 -18.53 15.23
CA ARG A 77 -10.96 -19.20 16.40
C ARG A 77 -10.71 -18.21 17.55
N ARG A 78 -10.16 -17.02 17.25
CA ARG A 78 -9.89 -15.99 18.27
C ARG A 78 -11.17 -15.42 18.87
N ARG A 79 -12.23 -15.23 18.06
CA ARG A 79 -13.55 -14.79 18.54
C ARG A 79 -14.16 -15.83 19.48
N VAL A 80 -14.12 -17.11 19.11
CA VAL A 80 -14.64 -18.21 19.94
C VAL A 80 -13.88 -18.32 21.26
N LEU A 81 -12.54 -18.34 21.22
CA LEU A 81 -11.72 -18.43 22.43
C LEU A 81 -11.93 -17.24 23.37
N ARG A 82 -12.07 -16.02 22.83
CA ARG A 82 -12.37 -14.83 23.62
C ARG A 82 -13.70 -15.00 24.37
N LYS A 83 -14.76 -15.35 23.65
CA LYS A 83 -16.09 -15.56 24.23
C LYS A 83 -16.08 -16.65 25.30
N LYS A 84 -15.45 -17.80 25.02
CA LYS A 84 -15.35 -18.91 25.98
C LYS A 84 -14.60 -18.51 27.26
N ARG A 85 -13.47 -17.81 27.13
CA ARG A 85 -12.69 -17.35 28.30
C ARG A 85 -13.44 -16.32 29.12
N LEU A 86 -14.08 -15.35 28.47
CA LEU A 86 -14.88 -14.36 29.19
C LEU A 86 -16.06 -15.02 29.90
N LEU A 87 -16.78 -15.92 29.23
CA LEU A 87 -17.93 -16.61 29.82
C LEU A 87 -17.54 -17.40 31.08
N ARG A 88 -16.40 -18.10 31.04
CA ARG A 88 -15.83 -18.79 32.21
C ARG A 88 -15.58 -17.82 33.36
N TRP A 89 -14.89 -16.71 33.09
CA TRP A 89 -14.60 -15.70 34.11
C TRP A 89 -15.87 -15.04 34.67
N LEU A 90 -16.88 -14.82 33.84
CA LEU A 90 -18.15 -14.27 34.31
C LEU A 90 -18.89 -15.28 35.22
N GLN A 91 -18.83 -16.58 34.95
CA GLN A 91 -19.36 -17.61 35.87
C GLN A 91 -18.58 -17.63 37.20
N GLU A 92 -17.25 -17.58 37.15
CA GLU A 92 -16.39 -17.53 38.35
C GLU A 92 -16.65 -16.29 39.22
N LEU A 93 -17.06 -15.17 38.61
CA LEU A 93 -17.43 -13.94 39.30
C LEU A 93 -18.91 -13.90 39.75
N GLY A 94 -19.69 -14.96 39.51
CA GLY A 94 -21.13 -14.98 39.80
C GLY A 94 -21.97 -14.05 38.91
N LEU A 95 -21.41 -13.55 37.82
CA LEU A 95 -22.09 -12.66 36.85
C LEU A 95 -22.79 -13.44 35.72
N MET A 96 -22.62 -14.76 35.65
CA MET A 96 -23.34 -15.63 34.71
C MET A 96 -23.78 -16.91 35.42
N PRO A 97 -24.91 -17.51 35.01
CA PRO A 97 -25.39 -18.76 35.59
C PRO A 97 -24.41 -19.91 35.35
N ALA A 98 -24.35 -20.85 36.30
CA ALA A 98 -23.60 -22.09 36.15
C ALA A 98 -24.18 -22.94 35.00
N GLY A 99 -23.31 -23.65 34.29
CA GLY A 99 -23.72 -24.53 33.18
C GLY A 99 -22.55 -24.91 32.28
N ASP A 100 -22.80 -25.83 31.34
CA ASP A 100 -21.75 -26.34 30.45
C ASP A 100 -21.28 -25.27 29.46
N ILE A 101 -20.02 -24.87 29.59
CA ILE A 101 -19.34 -23.96 28.66
C ILE A 101 -18.25 -24.66 27.83
N SER A 102 -18.09 -25.97 27.99
CA SER A 102 -17.06 -26.76 27.32
C SER A 102 -17.38 -26.91 25.83
N THR A 103 -18.62 -27.26 25.50
CA THR A 103 -19.17 -27.49 24.16
C THR A 103 -19.76 -26.23 23.52
N ALA A 104 -20.00 -26.24 22.20
CA ALA A 104 -20.64 -25.10 21.53
C ALA A 104 -22.14 -25.03 21.84
N GLU A 105 -22.76 -26.20 21.90
CA GLU A 105 -24.15 -26.49 22.19
C GLU A 105 -24.49 -26.05 23.61
N GLY A 106 -23.68 -26.43 24.60
CA GLY A 106 -23.86 -26.02 25.99
C GLY A 106 -23.82 -24.50 26.17
N ARG A 107 -22.86 -23.83 25.52
CA ARG A 107 -22.77 -22.35 25.57
C ARG A 107 -23.96 -21.67 24.91
N ASP A 108 -24.43 -22.21 23.78
CA ASP A 108 -25.57 -21.66 23.06
C ASP A 108 -26.86 -21.81 23.88
N LYS A 109 -27.07 -23.01 24.46
CA LYS A 109 -28.16 -23.29 25.39
C LYS A 109 -28.16 -22.35 26.59
N LEU A 110 -27.04 -22.26 27.31
CA LEU A 110 -26.89 -21.38 28.48
C LEU A 110 -27.28 -19.93 28.18
N LEU A 111 -26.86 -19.40 27.02
CA LEU A 111 -27.17 -18.03 26.62
C LEU A 111 -28.63 -17.86 26.20
N LYS A 112 -29.24 -18.86 25.55
CA LYS A 112 -30.65 -18.85 25.19
C LYS A 112 -31.55 -18.91 26.41
N ASP A 113 -31.21 -19.77 27.36
CA ASP A 113 -31.95 -19.92 28.62
C ASP A 113 -31.86 -18.63 29.45
N LEU A 114 -30.65 -18.05 29.56
CA LEU A 114 -30.46 -16.75 30.21
C LEU A 114 -31.21 -15.61 29.50
N ASP A 115 -31.15 -15.55 28.16
CA ASP A 115 -31.87 -14.52 27.40
C ASP A 115 -33.39 -14.70 27.53
N ALA A 116 -33.91 -15.92 27.65
CA ALA A 116 -35.33 -16.18 27.89
C ALA A 116 -35.76 -15.70 29.27
N ASP A 117 -35.00 -16.04 30.32
CA ASP A 117 -35.24 -15.56 31.69
C ASP A 117 -35.22 -14.03 31.78
N LEU A 118 -34.18 -13.40 31.22
CA LEU A 118 -34.06 -11.94 31.24
C LEU A 118 -35.20 -11.23 30.50
N ARG A 119 -35.76 -11.82 29.43
CA ARG A 119 -36.89 -11.22 28.72
C ARG A 119 -38.13 -11.14 29.58
N THR A 120 -38.42 -12.15 30.40
CA THR A 120 -39.61 -12.11 31.28
C THR A 120 -39.63 -10.88 32.20
N ARG A 121 -38.45 -10.34 32.52
CA ARG A 121 -38.28 -9.18 33.40
C ARG A 121 -38.16 -7.84 32.66
N TRP A 122 -37.70 -7.86 31.40
CA TRP A 122 -37.37 -6.67 30.62
C TRP A 122 -38.33 -6.39 29.47
N GLU A 123 -39.22 -7.33 29.16
CA GLU A 123 -40.15 -7.27 28.05
C GLU A 123 -41.54 -7.69 28.56
N ALA A 124 -42.52 -6.78 28.48
CA ALA A 124 -43.86 -6.98 29.03
C ALA A 124 -44.78 -7.88 28.19
N ASP A 125 -44.39 -8.22 26.94
CA ASP A 125 -45.20 -8.96 25.99
C ASP A 125 -44.42 -10.18 25.45
N ALA A 126 -45.01 -11.37 25.50
CA ALA A 126 -44.38 -12.62 25.04
C ALA A 126 -44.44 -12.80 23.51
N SER A 127 -45.21 -11.97 22.79
CA SER A 127 -45.43 -12.05 21.33
C SER A 127 -44.35 -11.37 20.48
N ILE A 128 -43.28 -10.87 21.10
CA ILE A 128 -42.28 -9.99 20.49
C ILE A 128 -41.49 -10.64 19.34
N ASP A 129 -41.44 -9.92 18.20
CA ASP A 129 -40.63 -10.20 17.00
C ASP A 129 -39.17 -10.55 17.35
N HIS A 130 -38.60 -11.56 16.68
CA HIS A 130 -37.17 -11.87 16.74
C HIS A 130 -36.26 -10.62 16.60
N ARG A 131 -36.64 -9.62 15.80
CA ARG A 131 -35.84 -8.39 15.63
C ARG A 131 -35.70 -7.60 16.95
N LEU A 132 -36.77 -7.51 17.72
CA LEU A 132 -36.80 -6.86 19.04
C LEU A 132 -36.00 -7.67 20.08
N ARG A 133 -35.97 -9.02 19.97
CA ARG A 133 -35.11 -9.88 20.83
C ARG A 133 -33.61 -9.56 20.75
N GLN A 134 -33.16 -8.87 19.69
CA GLN A 134 -31.76 -8.45 19.53
C GLN A 134 -31.43 -7.17 20.34
N LEU A 135 -32.44 -6.47 20.87
CA LEU A 135 -32.28 -5.22 21.62
C LEU A 135 -31.97 -5.45 23.10
N LEU A 136 -32.40 -6.57 23.69
CA LEU A 136 -32.20 -6.86 25.12
C LEU A 136 -30.76 -6.56 25.59
N PRO A 137 -29.68 -7.02 24.94
CA PRO A 137 -28.33 -6.71 25.40
C PRO A 137 -27.97 -5.23 25.34
N TYR A 138 -28.56 -4.46 24.42
CA TYR A 138 -28.37 -3.02 24.33
C TYR A 138 -29.16 -2.29 25.43
N ARG A 139 -30.39 -2.74 25.75
CA ARG A 139 -31.18 -2.23 26.88
C ARG A 139 -30.47 -2.45 28.21
N LEU A 140 -29.92 -3.65 28.44
CA LEU A 140 -29.12 -3.96 29.62
C LEU A 140 -27.89 -3.04 29.73
N ARG A 141 -27.15 -2.87 28.63
CA ARG A 141 -25.98 -1.98 28.58
C ARG A 141 -26.35 -0.51 28.84
N ALA A 142 -27.46 -0.03 28.30
CA ALA A 142 -27.93 1.33 28.49
C ALA A 142 -28.36 1.58 29.95
N ALA A 143 -29.11 0.65 30.54
CA ALA A 143 -29.51 0.75 31.94
C ALA A 143 -28.32 0.66 32.91
N GLY A 144 -27.29 -0.11 32.57
CA GLY A 144 -26.05 -0.20 33.35
C GLY A 144 -25.24 1.10 33.43
N LEU A 145 -25.63 2.13 32.69
CA LEU A 145 -25.03 3.47 32.76
C LEU A 145 -25.63 4.33 33.88
N THR A 146 -26.86 4.03 34.31
CA THR A 146 -27.64 4.93 35.18
C THR A 146 -28.20 4.26 36.43
N ARG A 147 -28.35 2.92 36.43
CA ARG A 147 -28.86 2.17 37.58
C ARG A 147 -28.11 0.88 37.82
N ARG A 148 -28.27 0.34 39.03
CA ARG A 148 -27.82 -1.01 39.37
C ARG A 148 -28.44 -2.05 38.43
N LEU A 149 -27.60 -2.97 37.96
CA LEU A 149 -28.02 -4.19 37.26
C LEU A 149 -27.90 -5.39 38.21
N GLU A 150 -28.74 -6.39 38.00
CA GLU A 150 -28.54 -7.67 38.69
C GLU A 150 -27.32 -8.42 38.12
N PRO A 151 -26.69 -9.35 38.88
CA PRO A 151 -25.44 -10.00 38.48
C PRO A 151 -25.46 -10.58 37.06
N PHE A 152 -26.55 -11.27 36.69
CA PHE A 152 -26.69 -11.90 35.37
C PHE A 152 -27.03 -10.91 34.26
N GLU A 153 -27.68 -9.79 34.59
CA GLU A 153 -27.91 -8.68 33.66
C GLU A 153 -26.58 -8.03 33.27
N LEU A 154 -25.74 -7.76 34.27
CA LEU A 154 -24.41 -7.20 34.09
C LEU A 154 -23.50 -8.14 33.29
N GLY A 155 -23.46 -9.43 33.64
CA GLY A 155 -22.66 -10.40 32.90
C GLY A 155 -23.11 -10.54 31.44
N ARG A 156 -24.42 -10.49 31.17
CA ARG A 156 -24.95 -10.54 29.80
C ARG A 156 -24.60 -9.29 28.99
N ALA A 157 -24.62 -8.11 29.61
CA ALA A 157 -24.17 -6.85 29.00
C ALA A 157 -22.67 -6.91 28.64
N LEU A 158 -21.81 -7.37 29.56
CA LEU A 158 -20.37 -7.53 29.35
C LEU A 158 -20.04 -8.58 28.27
N TYR A 159 -20.76 -9.71 28.28
CA TYR A 159 -20.59 -10.74 27.27
C TYR A 159 -20.94 -10.22 25.86
N HIS A 160 -21.95 -9.35 25.76
CA HIS A 160 -22.31 -8.72 24.49
C HIS A 160 -21.20 -7.79 23.94
N LEU A 161 -20.53 -7.01 24.79
CA LEU A 161 -19.34 -6.23 24.39
C LEU A 161 -18.21 -7.11 23.84
N ALA A 162 -18.08 -8.35 24.30
CA ALA A 162 -17.11 -9.29 23.73
C ALA A 162 -17.55 -9.93 22.42
N GLN A 163 -18.87 -10.08 22.20
CA GLN A 163 -19.41 -10.51 20.92
C GLN A 163 -19.18 -9.43 19.86
N ARG A 164 -19.43 -8.16 20.20
CA ARG A 164 -19.28 -6.99 19.34
C ARG A 164 -18.39 -5.95 20.03
N ARG A 165 -17.17 -5.79 19.54
CA ARG A 165 -16.18 -4.87 20.13
C ARG A 165 -15.73 -3.75 19.19
N GLY A 166 -16.37 -3.56 18.05
CA GLY A 166 -16.01 -2.52 17.10
C GLY A 166 -14.66 -2.68 16.39
N TYR A 167 -14.50 -1.91 15.33
CA TYR A 167 -13.31 -1.80 14.50
C TYR A 167 -12.25 -0.92 15.19
N LEU A 168 -11.01 -1.40 15.27
CA LEU A 168 -9.87 -0.63 15.76
C LEU A 168 -8.95 -0.30 14.58
N SER A 169 -8.78 0.99 14.30
CA SER A 169 -7.88 1.45 13.24
C SER A 169 -6.43 1.12 13.61
N ASN A 170 -5.73 0.44 12.71
CA ASN A 170 -4.28 0.18 12.83
C ASN A 170 -3.42 1.29 12.20
N ARG A 171 -4.03 2.33 11.60
CA ARG A 171 -3.24 3.51 11.21
C ARG A 171 -2.80 4.18 12.49
N LYS A 172 -1.49 4.40 12.68
CA LYS A 172 -0.97 5.25 13.78
C LYS A 172 -1.82 6.51 13.78
N ALA A 173 -2.41 6.85 14.92
CA ALA A 173 -3.11 8.12 15.06
C ALA A 173 -2.07 9.19 14.80
N GLN A 174 -2.05 9.70 13.57
CA GLN A 174 -1.35 10.92 13.24
C GLN A 174 -2.18 11.99 13.95
N GLY A 175 -1.83 12.27 15.21
CA GLY A 175 -2.00 13.64 15.71
C GLY A 175 -1.35 14.54 14.68
N ALA A 176 -1.92 15.72 14.44
CA ALA A 176 -1.39 16.68 13.48
C ALA A 176 0.14 16.68 13.58
N SER A 177 0.82 16.08 12.60
CA SER A 177 2.27 16.12 12.59
C SER A 177 2.58 17.53 12.14
N ALA A 178 2.64 18.44 13.10
CA ALA A 178 3.41 19.64 12.94
C ALA A 178 4.80 19.14 12.58
N ASP A 179 5.25 19.43 11.37
CA ASP A 179 6.66 19.31 11.04
C ASP A 179 7.40 19.99 12.20
N PRO A 180 8.25 19.31 12.98
CA PRO A 180 8.83 19.91 14.18
C PRO A 180 9.58 21.20 13.85
N CYS A 181 10.04 21.36 12.60
CA CYS A 181 10.64 22.58 12.08
C CYS A 181 9.65 23.71 11.75
N ALA A 182 8.36 23.43 11.59
CA ALA A 182 7.31 24.44 11.38
C ALA A 182 6.80 25.06 12.71
N ALA A 183 7.17 24.48 13.85
CA ALA A 183 6.79 24.96 15.19
C ALA A 183 7.84 25.94 15.81
N GLY A 184 8.71 26.53 14.98
CA GLY A 184 9.77 27.45 15.42
C GLY A 184 9.34 28.92 15.49
N ASP A 185 9.37 29.45 16.72
CA ASP A 185 9.57 30.84 17.16
C ASP A 185 8.64 31.99 16.70
N ALA A 186 7.88 32.51 17.67
CA ALA A 186 7.09 33.73 17.61
C ALA A 186 7.91 35.01 17.90
N THR A 187 9.17 35.08 17.48
CA THR A 187 10.12 36.16 17.84
C THR A 187 10.81 36.80 16.63
N LYS A 188 10.16 36.87 15.46
CA LYS A 188 10.59 37.76 14.37
C LYS A 188 9.49 38.74 13.94
N PRO A 189 9.76 40.05 13.91
CA PRO A 189 8.77 41.05 13.54
C PRO A 189 8.41 40.92 12.05
N LYS A 190 7.12 40.67 11.76
CA LYS A 190 6.59 40.70 10.39
C LYS A 190 6.58 42.13 9.87
N LYS A 191 7.36 42.40 8.82
CA LYS A 191 7.24 43.63 8.02
C LYS A 191 5.87 43.67 7.32
N ALA A 192 5.19 44.81 7.47
CA ALA A 192 3.87 45.09 6.93
C ALA A 192 3.89 45.17 5.38
N GLY A 193 2.97 44.44 4.75
CA GLY A 193 2.67 44.50 3.31
C GLY A 193 1.23 44.94 3.09
N LYS A 194 1.06 46.04 2.37
CA LYS A 194 -0.17 46.82 2.12
C LYS A 194 -1.34 46.00 1.59
N GLY A 195 -2.53 46.33 2.10
CA GLY A 195 -3.81 45.71 1.73
C GLY A 195 -4.39 46.16 0.39
N LYS A 196 -5.32 45.35 -0.12
CA LYS A 196 -6.30 45.74 -1.13
C LYS A 196 -7.70 45.47 -0.59
N LYS A 197 -8.54 46.51 -0.66
CA LYS A 197 -9.94 46.59 -0.25
C LYS A 197 -10.82 45.70 -1.14
N GLY A 198 -11.79 45.02 -0.54
CA GLY A 198 -12.93 44.39 -1.20
C GLY A 198 -14.19 44.69 -0.37
N THR A 199 -15.17 45.29 -1.02
CA THR A 199 -16.46 45.79 -0.53
C THR A 199 -17.43 44.68 -0.08
N PRO A 200 -18.39 44.96 0.83
CA PRO A 200 -19.38 43.99 1.28
C PRO A 200 -20.68 44.08 0.45
N ALA A 201 -21.40 42.96 0.32
CA ALA A 201 -22.76 42.90 -0.21
C ALA A 201 -23.69 42.21 0.82
N PRO A 202 -25.00 42.54 0.81
CA PRO A 202 -25.87 42.58 2.00
C PRO A 202 -26.66 41.29 2.28
N PRO A 203 -27.38 41.19 3.42
CA PRO A 203 -28.09 39.99 3.85
C PRO A 203 -29.54 39.98 3.32
N ALA A 204 -30.11 38.78 3.18
CA ALA A 204 -31.55 38.62 2.95
C ALA A 204 -32.11 37.57 3.93
N GLU A 205 -33.16 38.00 4.64
CA GLU A 205 -33.96 37.27 5.62
C GLU A 205 -35.14 36.52 4.97
N HIS A 206 -35.77 35.69 5.81
CA HIS A 206 -37.15 35.17 5.79
C HIS A 206 -37.44 33.75 5.27
N ALA A 207 -37.92 32.94 6.23
CA ALA A 207 -38.69 31.70 6.15
C ALA A 207 -40.19 32.00 5.81
N PRO A 208 -41.20 31.10 5.93
CA PRO A 208 -41.23 29.66 6.26
C PRO A 208 -42.24 28.81 5.42
N ALA A 209 -42.40 27.52 5.79
CA ALA A 209 -43.66 26.73 5.86
C ALA A 209 -43.66 25.33 5.17
N GLN A 210 -44.00 24.31 5.97
CA GLN A 210 -44.45 22.94 5.60
C GLN A 210 -45.98 22.95 5.28
N PRO A 211 -46.78 21.84 5.19
CA PRO A 211 -46.51 20.37 5.27
C PRO A 211 -47.35 19.46 4.31
N GLY A 212 -47.18 18.13 4.45
CA GLY A 212 -48.12 17.07 4.02
C GLY A 212 -47.73 16.36 2.71
N ALA A 213 -47.92 15.06 2.47
CA ALA A 213 -48.72 14.06 3.16
C ALA A 213 -48.23 12.62 2.83
N SER A 214 -48.69 11.72 3.69
CA SER A 214 -48.66 10.25 3.72
C SER A 214 -48.91 9.47 2.42
N ALA A 215 -48.21 8.33 2.27
CA ALA A 215 -48.80 7.04 1.86
C ALA A 215 -47.87 5.87 2.20
N SER A 216 -48.39 4.89 2.96
CA SER A 216 -47.79 3.58 3.29
C SER A 216 -48.37 2.49 2.35
N PRO A 217 -48.18 1.18 2.59
CA PRO A 217 -47.01 0.38 2.19
C PRO A 217 -47.40 -0.85 1.33
N GLY A 218 -46.42 -1.47 0.68
CA GLY A 218 -46.60 -2.71 -0.11
C GLY A 218 -45.50 -3.72 0.11
N GLU A 219 -45.79 -4.65 1.02
CA GLU A 219 -45.48 -6.09 1.03
C GLU A 219 -44.03 -6.65 1.12
N ASP A 220 -43.92 -7.54 2.10
CA ASP A 220 -42.84 -8.42 2.48
C ASP A 220 -42.45 -9.44 1.41
N GLN A 221 -41.15 -9.67 1.22
CA GLN A 221 -40.64 -11.02 0.97
C GLN A 221 -39.36 -11.32 1.75
N ALA A 222 -39.41 -12.50 2.37
CA ALA A 222 -38.48 -13.03 3.33
C ALA A 222 -37.16 -13.53 2.73
N GLY A 223 -36.10 -13.26 3.47
CA GLY A 223 -34.95 -14.13 3.77
C GLY A 223 -34.49 -15.17 2.76
N LYS A 224 -33.29 -14.95 2.21
CA LYS A 224 -32.29 -16.00 1.99
C LYS A 224 -30.90 -15.43 2.29
N GLY A 225 -30.28 -15.92 3.37
CA GLY A 225 -28.88 -15.65 3.68
C GLY A 225 -28.00 -16.50 2.78
N SER A 226 -27.41 -15.89 1.75
CA SER A 226 -26.29 -16.47 1.01
C SER A 226 -24.99 -16.12 1.71
N GLY A 227 -24.23 -17.17 2.07
CA GLY A 227 -22.84 -17.05 2.47
C GLY A 227 -22.01 -16.67 1.25
N GLU A 228 -21.81 -15.37 1.03
CA GLU A 228 -20.90 -14.89 -0.01
C GLU A 228 -19.48 -14.67 0.53
N ALA A 229 -18.54 -15.09 -0.31
CA ALA A 229 -17.11 -15.03 -0.09
C ALA A 229 -16.65 -13.62 0.30
N GLY A 230 -15.82 -13.54 1.34
CA GLY A 230 -15.34 -12.28 1.91
C GLY A 230 -14.61 -11.40 0.90
N GLY A 231 -15.33 -10.45 0.32
CA GLY A 231 -14.79 -9.29 -0.37
C GLY A 231 -13.89 -8.49 0.58
N LYS A 232 -12.79 -7.96 0.06
CA LYS A 232 -11.97 -6.99 0.79
C LYS A 232 -12.80 -5.70 0.97
N GLU A 233 -13.39 -5.53 2.14
CA GLU A 233 -14.15 -4.32 2.45
C GLU A 233 -13.19 -3.12 2.59
N ASP A 234 -13.47 -2.04 1.83
CA ASP A 234 -12.65 -0.83 1.80
C ASP A 234 -12.62 -0.14 3.18
N PRO A 235 -11.42 0.13 3.75
CA PRO A 235 -11.29 0.89 4.98
C PRO A 235 -11.95 2.29 4.98
N GLY A 236 -12.20 2.90 3.82
CA GLY A 236 -12.95 4.15 3.69
C GLY A 236 -14.42 3.98 4.07
N VAL A 237 -15.09 2.97 3.50
CA VAL A 237 -16.50 2.61 3.74
C VAL A 237 -16.78 2.38 5.22
N VAL A 238 -15.92 1.59 5.88
CA VAL A 238 -16.08 1.25 7.31
C VAL A 238 -16.07 2.51 8.17
N ARG A 239 -15.23 3.49 7.82
CA ARG A 239 -15.05 4.69 8.63
C ARG A 239 -16.12 5.74 8.38
N ALA A 240 -16.52 5.97 7.13
CA ALA A 240 -17.62 6.87 6.80
C ALA A 240 -18.90 6.45 7.55
N ALA A 241 -19.20 5.15 7.55
CA ALA A 241 -20.33 4.60 8.29
C ALA A 241 -20.21 4.76 9.81
N ILE A 242 -18.99 4.71 10.38
CA ILE A 242 -18.76 4.97 11.80
C ILE A 242 -19.07 6.43 12.15
N VAL A 243 -18.61 7.39 11.35
CA VAL A 243 -18.85 8.82 11.62
C VAL A 243 -20.31 9.21 11.43
N GLU A 244 -20.95 8.65 10.40
CA GLU A 244 -22.39 8.86 10.23
C GLU A 244 -23.17 8.31 11.43
N LEU A 245 -22.78 7.15 11.95
CA LEU A 245 -23.35 6.62 13.18
C LEU A 245 -23.10 7.53 14.38
N GLU A 246 -21.89 8.10 14.55
CA GLU A 246 -21.62 9.09 15.60
C GLU A 246 -22.50 10.33 15.48
N ARG A 247 -22.73 10.80 14.25
CA ARG A 247 -23.62 11.95 13.98
C ARG A 247 -25.06 11.62 14.37
N GLN A 248 -25.56 10.44 13.99
CA GLN A 248 -26.90 9.96 14.36
C GLN A 248 -27.05 9.82 15.88
N MET A 249 -26.04 9.27 16.57
CA MET A 249 -26.02 9.16 18.02
C MET A 249 -26.13 10.54 18.69
N ARG A 250 -25.31 11.52 18.24
CA ARG A 250 -25.34 12.90 18.76
C ARG A 250 -26.68 13.59 18.46
N GLY A 251 -27.21 13.43 17.25
CA GLY A 251 -28.51 13.98 16.86
C GLY A 251 -29.67 13.43 17.68
N ALA A 252 -29.59 12.17 18.11
CA ALA A 252 -30.55 11.53 19.01
C ALA A 252 -30.29 11.82 20.51
N GLY A 253 -29.36 12.74 20.84
CA GLY A 253 -29.00 13.07 22.22
C GLY A 253 -28.40 11.90 23.01
N CYS A 254 -27.89 10.86 22.33
CA CYS A 254 -27.34 9.66 22.96
C CYS A 254 -25.82 9.77 23.07
N THR A 255 -25.29 9.45 24.26
CA THR A 255 -23.86 9.59 24.53
C THR A 255 -23.09 8.28 24.36
N THR A 256 -23.80 7.15 24.35
CA THR A 256 -23.22 5.81 24.17
C THR A 256 -23.94 5.03 23.08
N LEU A 257 -23.25 4.02 22.55
CA LEU A 257 -23.80 3.15 21.50
C LEU A 257 -24.99 2.34 22.00
N ALA A 258 -24.96 1.90 23.26
CA ALA A 258 -26.06 1.17 23.89
C ALA A 258 -27.35 2.00 23.97
N GLU A 259 -27.28 3.25 24.45
CA GLU A 259 -28.44 4.14 24.54
C GLU A 259 -29.09 4.37 23.18
N TYR A 260 -28.27 4.63 22.15
CA TYR A 260 -28.78 4.85 20.80
C TYR A 260 -29.44 3.59 20.25
N PHE A 261 -28.75 2.44 20.29
CA PHE A 261 -29.30 1.20 19.75
C PHE A 261 -30.47 0.63 20.56
N SER A 262 -30.58 0.92 21.86
CA SER A 262 -31.74 0.49 22.66
C SER A 262 -33.04 1.20 22.29
N LYS A 263 -32.94 2.40 21.68
CA LYS A 263 -34.07 3.24 21.26
C LYS A 263 -34.49 3.03 19.81
N LEU A 264 -33.76 2.22 19.05
CA LEU A 264 -34.14 1.91 17.67
C LEU A 264 -35.38 1.03 17.65
N ASP A 265 -36.30 1.33 16.72
CA ASP A 265 -37.45 0.50 16.40
C ASP A 265 -37.13 -0.36 15.15
N PRO A 266 -36.71 -1.63 15.32
CA PRO A 266 -36.41 -2.52 14.19
C PRO A 266 -37.67 -3.08 13.50
N THR A 267 -38.87 -2.69 13.95
CA THR A 267 -40.19 -3.11 13.45
C THR A 267 -40.98 -2.01 12.73
N GLY A 268 -40.62 -0.72 12.89
CA GLY A 268 -41.33 0.42 12.32
C GLY A 268 -40.97 0.82 10.87
N THR A 269 -41.76 1.77 10.32
CA THR A 269 -41.78 2.31 8.94
C THR A 269 -40.46 2.90 8.40
N LEU A 270 -39.40 2.95 9.22
CA LEU A 270 -38.07 3.49 8.89
C LEU A 270 -36.99 2.41 8.63
N GLY A 271 -37.27 1.12 8.79
CA GLY A 271 -36.39 0.05 8.32
C GLY A 271 -34.98 -0.01 8.94
N ASP A 272 -34.77 0.60 10.12
CA ASP A 272 -33.46 0.78 10.74
C ASP A 272 -32.87 -0.54 11.30
N ARG A 273 -32.15 -1.27 10.45
CA ARG A 273 -31.51 -2.53 10.85
C ARG A 273 -30.37 -2.30 11.87
N LEU A 274 -30.40 -3.07 12.96
CA LEU A 274 -29.31 -3.20 13.95
C LEU A 274 -28.03 -3.84 13.38
N ARG A 275 -28.14 -4.60 12.30
CA ARG A 275 -27.03 -5.27 11.61
C ARG A 275 -26.69 -4.50 10.34
N GLY A 276 -25.42 -4.50 9.95
CA GLY A 276 -24.92 -3.75 8.79
C GLY A 276 -24.34 -2.37 9.11
N ARG A 277 -24.38 -1.95 10.39
CA ARG A 277 -23.75 -0.71 10.86
C ARG A 277 -22.32 -0.95 11.36
N TRP A 278 -21.39 -0.11 10.92
CA TRP A 278 -20.01 -0.13 11.38
C TRP A 278 -19.86 0.66 12.68
N THR A 279 -19.08 0.14 13.62
CA THR A 279 -18.89 0.73 14.96
C THR A 279 -17.40 0.83 15.29
N ALA A 280 -16.97 1.96 15.88
CA ALA A 280 -15.60 2.15 16.32
C ALA A 280 -15.34 1.43 17.64
N ARG A 281 -14.09 0.98 17.85
CA ARG A 281 -13.63 0.44 19.13
C ARG A 281 -13.81 1.45 20.27
N GLU A 282 -13.56 2.73 20.01
CA GLU A 282 -13.60 3.78 21.03
C GLU A 282 -14.97 3.89 21.69
N MET A 283 -16.05 3.83 20.90
CA MET A 283 -17.44 3.82 21.40
C MET A 283 -17.67 2.74 22.46
N PHE A 284 -17.10 1.54 22.26
CA PHE A 284 -17.24 0.45 23.23
C PHE A 284 -16.32 0.62 24.44
N LEU A 285 -15.16 1.27 24.28
CA LEU A 285 -14.24 1.55 25.38
C LEU A 285 -14.82 2.60 26.33
N GLU A 286 -15.34 3.69 25.76
CA GLU A 286 -16.03 4.75 26.51
C GLU A 286 -17.24 4.19 27.24
N GLU A 287 -18.10 3.42 26.55
CA GLU A 287 -19.28 2.80 27.15
C GLU A 287 -18.88 1.80 28.25
N PHE A 288 -17.90 0.93 28.01
CA PHE A 288 -17.41 0.00 29.03
C PHE A 288 -16.90 0.75 30.27
N GLY A 289 -16.12 1.82 30.08
CA GLY A 289 -15.62 2.63 31.18
C GLY A 289 -16.73 3.22 32.05
N ARG A 290 -17.79 3.75 31.42
CA ARG A 290 -18.96 4.30 32.11
C ARG A 290 -19.77 3.24 32.85
N ILE A 291 -20.05 2.10 32.21
CA ILE A 291 -20.73 0.97 32.86
C ILE A 291 -19.92 0.51 34.08
N MET A 292 -18.60 0.34 33.95
CA MET A 292 -17.77 -0.08 35.09
C MET A 292 -17.75 0.96 36.22
N ALA A 293 -17.68 2.25 35.89
CA ALA A 293 -17.71 3.32 36.90
C ALA A 293 -19.03 3.35 37.70
N GLU A 294 -20.17 3.08 37.04
CA GLU A 294 -21.46 3.03 37.71
C GLU A 294 -21.65 1.72 38.48
N GLN A 295 -21.44 0.58 37.83
CA GLN A 295 -21.71 -0.73 38.43
C GLN A 295 -20.75 -1.07 39.58
N ALA A 296 -19.53 -0.54 39.60
CA ALA A 296 -18.61 -0.74 40.71
C ALA A 296 -19.11 -0.17 42.04
N LYS A 297 -20.02 0.81 42.01
CA LYS A 297 -20.68 1.35 43.23
C LYS A 297 -21.61 0.33 43.88
N HIS A 298 -22.17 -0.57 43.07
CA HIS A 298 -23.20 -1.53 43.48
C HIS A 298 -22.67 -2.96 43.65
N HIS A 299 -21.52 -3.27 43.05
CA HIS A 299 -20.91 -4.60 43.06
C HIS A 299 -19.47 -4.55 43.59
N PRO A 300 -19.23 -4.82 44.89
CA PRO A 300 -17.90 -4.79 45.50
C PRO A 300 -16.88 -5.73 44.84
N ALA A 301 -17.35 -6.80 44.19
CA ALA A 301 -16.52 -7.74 43.43
C ALA A 301 -15.86 -7.11 42.18
N LEU A 302 -16.36 -5.98 41.68
CA LEU A 302 -15.80 -5.25 40.52
C LEU A 302 -14.62 -4.34 40.90
N THR A 303 -13.62 -4.92 41.56
CA THR A 303 -12.39 -4.20 41.90
C THR A 303 -11.67 -3.70 40.64
N ASN A 304 -10.80 -2.68 40.80
CA ASN A 304 -9.97 -2.16 39.71
C ASN A 304 -9.18 -3.27 38.98
N GLU A 305 -8.75 -4.30 39.70
CA GLU A 305 -8.08 -5.45 39.09
C GLU A 305 -9.01 -6.27 38.20
N VAL A 306 -10.22 -6.58 38.67
CA VAL A 306 -11.24 -7.30 37.91
C VAL A 306 -11.65 -6.51 36.66
N GLN A 307 -11.85 -5.19 36.78
CA GLN A 307 -12.16 -4.32 35.65
C GLN A 307 -11.06 -4.34 34.58
N ARG A 308 -9.78 -4.30 34.97
CA ARG A 308 -8.64 -4.44 34.02
C ARG A 308 -8.62 -5.81 33.34
N LYS A 309 -8.91 -6.88 34.08
CA LYS A 309 -9.00 -8.25 33.53
C LYS A 309 -10.13 -8.36 32.52
N LEU A 310 -11.33 -7.83 32.84
CA LEU A 310 -12.48 -7.78 31.93
C LEU A 310 -12.19 -6.95 30.68
N HIS A 311 -11.65 -5.74 30.85
CA HIS A 311 -11.22 -4.88 29.74
C HIS A 311 -10.28 -5.63 28.79
N ARG A 312 -9.25 -6.29 29.34
CA ARG A 312 -8.30 -7.08 28.54
C ARG A 312 -9.01 -8.26 27.86
N ALA A 313 -9.89 -8.98 28.54
CA ALA A 313 -10.62 -10.11 27.97
C ALA A 313 -11.47 -9.67 26.75
N ILE A 314 -12.15 -8.53 26.85
CA ILE A 314 -13.05 -8.01 25.81
C ILE A 314 -12.24 -7.42 24.64
N PHE A 315 -11.31 -6.51 24.94
CA PHE A 315 -10.73 -5.62 23.93
C PHE A 315 -9.35 -6.05 23.41
N PHE A 316 -8.65 -6.98 24.08
CA PHE A 316 -7.32 -7.40 23.63
C PHE A 316 -7.32 -7.91 22.19
N GLN A 317 -6.39 -7.40 21.39
CA GLN A 317 -6.06 -7.93 20.08
C GLN A 317 -4.55 -8.11 19.99
N ARG A 318 -4.11 -9.18 19.31
CA ARG A 318 -2.68 -9.40 19.09
C ARG A 318 -2.11 -8.25 18.25
N PRO A 319 -0.90 -7.77 18.55
CA PRO A 319 -0.21 -6.81 17.70
C PRO A 319 0.03 -7.40 16.30
N LEU A 320 0.33 -6.54 15.34
CA LEU A 320 0.75 -6.97 14.01
C LEU A 320 2.05 -7.77 14.15
N GLN A 321 2.21 -8.79 13.29
CA GLN A 321 3.45 -9.55 13.27
C GLN A 321 4.57 -8.67 12.72
N SER A 322 5.76 -8.77 13.32
CA SER A 322 6.95 -8.13 12.76
C SER A 322 7.24 -8.66 11.36
N MET A 323 7.51 -7.73 10.46
CA MET A 323 7.85 -8.02 9.06
C MET A 323 9.36 -7.88 8.81
N SER A 324 10.19 -7.92 9.87
CA SER A 324 11.64 -7.77 9.77
C SER A 324 12.29 -8.82 8.84
N HIS A 325 11.78 -10.05 8.85
CA HIS A 325 12.22 -11.12 7.95
C HIS A 325 11.99 -10.79 6.46
N LEU A 326 11.06 -9.89 6.14
CA LEU A 326 10.77 -9.44 4.77
C LEU A 326 11.71 -8.33 4.28
N ILE A 327 12.59 -7.80 5.13
CA ILE A 327 13.60 -6.82 4.73
C ILE A 327 14.60 -7.51 3.80
N GLY A 328 14.88 -6.87 2.66
CA GLY A 328 15.86 -7.35 1.68
C GLY A 328 17.27 -7.38 2.25
N THR A 329 18.14 -8.21 1.66
CA THR A 329 19.56 -8.28 2.01
C THR A 329 20.38 -7.26 1.22
N CYS A 330 21.55 -6.94 1.73
CA CYS A 330 22.55 -6.14 1.03
C CYS A 330 23.30 -7.00 0.01
N ASP A 331 23.63 -6.39 -1.13
CA ASP A 331 24.36 -7.08 -2.20
C ASP A 331 25.89 -7.05 -1.98
N LEU A 332 26.40 -6.14 -1.14
CA LEU A 332 27.83 -6.00 -0.82
C LEU A 332 28.27 -6.80 0.40
N VAL A 333 27.37 -7.00 1.37
CA VAL A 333 27.64 -7.73 2.62
C VAL A 333 26.66 -8.89 2.74
N LYS A 334 27.16 -10.11 2.53
CA LYS A 334 26.36 -11.34 2.51
C LYS A 334 25.63 -11.52 3.84
N GLY A 335 24.31 -11.76 3.77
CA GLY A 335 23.46 -12.01 4.94
C GLY A 335 22.99 -10.77 5.70
N ALA A 336 23.63 -9.61 5.52
CA ALA A 336 23.24 -8.37 6.18
C ALA A 336 21.92 -7.81 5.63
N LYS A 337 21.09 -7.24 6.50
CA LYS A 337 19.80 -6.61 6.11
C LYS A 337 20.02 -5.17 5.66
N ARG A 338 19.23 -4.72 4.69
CA ARG A 338 19.27 -3.33 4.20
C ARG A 338 18.99 -2.32 5.33
N CYS A 339 19.73 -1.22 5.31
CA CYS A 339 19.64 -0.16 6.31
C CYS A 339 18.32 0.62 6.14
N PRO A 340 17.58 0.94 7.22
CA PRO A 340 16.41 1.82 7.14
C PRO A 340 16.76 3.18 6.50
N LEU A 341 15.89 3.71 5.64
CA LEU A 341 16.16 4.95 4.91
C LEU A 341 16.30 6.16 5.86
N GLY A 342 15.56 6.17 6.96
CA GLY A 342 15.69 7.19 8.02
C GLY A 342 16.95 7.06 8.88
N HIS A 343 17.82 6.08 8.67
CA HIS A 343 19.07 5.99 9.41
C HIS A 343 20.07 7.06 8.96
N ARG A 344 20.87 7.61 9.89
CA ARG A 344 21.87 8.67 9.63
C ARG A 344 22.83 8.34 8.47
N LEU A 345 23.50 7.18 8.54
CA LEU A 345 24.33 6.67 7.43
C LEU A 345 23.59 6.54 6.08
N ALA A 346 22.31 6.14 6.06
CA ALA A 346 21.55 6.00 4.83
C ALA A 346 21.21 7.36 4.20
N GLN A 347 20.87 8.35 5.03
CA GLN A 347 20.68 9.74 4.60
C GLN A 347 21.99 10.32 4.05
N ARG A 348 23.09 10.14 4.79
CA ARG A 348 24.42 10.62 4.41
C ARG A 348 24.88 10.01 3.09
N PHE A 349 24.74 8.69 2.93
CA PHE A 349 25.05 7.99 1.68
C PHE A 349 24.27 8.56 0.49
N ARG A 350 22.94 8.70 0.60
CA ARG A 350 22.09 9.24 -0.48
C ARG A 350 22.52 10.65 -0.85
N LEU A 351 22.79 11.50 0.15
CA LEU A 351 23.26 12.86 -0.05
C LEU A 351 24.61 12.90 -0.77
N LEU A 352 25.59 12.10 -0.34
CA LEU A 352 26.92 12.06 -0.95
C LEU A 352 26.90 11.59 -2.40
N GLN A 353 26.03 10.63 -2.75
CA GLN A 353 25.84 10.24 -4.16
C GLN A 353 25.46 11.45 -5.01
N ARG A 354 24.50 12.26 -4.55
CA ARG A 354 24.01 13.43 -5.29
C ARG A 354 25.05 14.53 -5.39
N VAL A 355 25.78 14.79 -4.31
CA VAL A 355 26.78 15.86 -4.26
C VAL A 355 28.03 15.49 -5.05
N ASN A 356 28.52 14.25 -4.98
CA ASN A 356 29.69 13.82 -5.74
C ASN A 356 29.41 13.71 -7.23
N ASP A 357 28.16 13.45 -7.63
CA ASP A 357 27.73 13.43 -9.03
C ASP A 357 27.38 14.84 -9.57
N LEU A 358 27.48 15.90 -8.76
CA LEU A 358 27.08 17.25 -9.14
C LEU A 358 28.17 17.95 -9.96
N ASP A 359 27.79 18.45 -11.14
CA ASP A 359 28.60 19.37 -11.95
C ASP A 359 27.83 20.67 -12.22
N ILE A 360 28.59 21.72 -12.55
CA ILE A 360 28.05 23.02 -12.94
C ILE A 360 28.39 23.24 -14.40
N ARG A 361 27.36 23.45 -15.22
CA ARG A 361 27.48 23.98 -16.57
C ARG A 361 27.42 25.51 -16.52
N LEU A 362 28.45 26.15 -17.04
CA LEU A 362 28.57 27.60 -17.14
C LEU A 362 27.87 28.13 -18.41
N PRO A 363 27.64 29.46 -18.54
CA PRO A 363 26.94 30.03 -19.70
C PRO A 363 27.68 29.82 -21.03
N ASP A 364 28.98 29.57 -20.99
CA ASP A 364 29.84 29.23 -22.13
C ASP A 364 29.79 27.73 -22.50
N PHE A 365 28.86 26.97 -21.90
CA PHE A 365 28.69 25.52 -22.06
C PHE A 365 29.81 24.65 -21.50
N THR A 366 30.83 25.22 -20.86
CA THR A 366 31.85 24.44 -20.14
C THR A 366 31.25 23.82 -18.88
N ARG A 367 31.81 22.68 -18.46
CA ARG A 367 31.41 21.98 -17.23
C ARG A 367 32.57 21.95 -16.26
N ARG A 368 32.30 22.21 -14.99
CA ARG A 368 33.25 22.02 -13.90
C ARG A 368 32.62 21.28 -12.72
N PRO A 369 33.40 20.50 -11.96
CA PRO A 369 32.94 19.99 -10.67
C PRO A 369 32.83 21.11 -9.63
N LEU A 370 32.23 20.78 -8.48
CA LEU A 370 32.30 21.62 -7.28
C LEU A 370 33.75 21.71 -6.79
N THR A 371 34.15 22.87 -6.29
CA THR A 371 35.41 22.99 -5.53
C THR A 371 35.26 22.33 -4.15
N THR A 372 36.39 22.02 -3.50
CA THR A 372 36.40 21.41 -2.15
C THR A 372 35.65 22.27 -1.13
N GLU A 373 35.79 23.60 -1.21
CA GLU A 373 35.11 24.56 -0.34
C GLU A 373 33.60 24.61 -0.63
N GLU A 374 33.20 24.72 -1.91
CA GLU A 374 31.80 24.70 -2.33
C GLU A 374 31.12 23.41 -1.86
N ARG A 375 31.81 22.29 -2.03
CA ARG A 375 31.34 20.97 -1.60
C ARG A 375 31.20 20.89 -0.08
N GLY A 376 32.21 21.31 0.69
CA GLY A 376 32.16 21.30 2.15
C GLY A 376 31.01 22.14 2.70
N ARG A 377 30.84 23.35 2.16
CA ARG A 377 29.74 24.26 2.52
C ARG A 377 28.37 23.67 2.20
N LEU A 378 28.23 23.05 1.02
CA LEU A 378 26.99 22.40 0.61
C LEU A 378 26.63 21.21 1.50
N LEU A 379 27.60 20.35 1.82
CA LEU A 379 27.39 19.19 2.70
C LEU A 379 26.91 19.63 4.09
N ALA A 380 27.58 20.62 4.69
CA ALA A 380 27.21 21.14 6.01
C ALA A 380 25.78 21.71 6.04
N ALA A 381 25.40 22.48 5.01
CA ALA A 381 24.06 23.03 4.91
C ALA A 381 22.99 21.95 4.68
N LEU A 382 23.26 20.96 3.81
CA LEU A 382 22.32 19.85 3.57
C LEU A 382 22.13 18.95 4.80
N ASP A 383 23.12 18.86 5.69
CA ASP A 383 22.97 18.17 6.98
C ASP A 383 22.15 18.97 8.01
N ARG A 384 22.25 20.31 7.98
CA ARG A 384 21.56 21.19 8.93
C ARG A 384 20.12 21.50 8.51
N GLU A 385 19.95 21.95 7.28
CA GLU A 385 18.68 22.51 6.77
C GLU A 385 17.83 21.46 6.03
N GLY A 386 18.42 20.30 5.69
CA GLY A 386 17.77 19.28 4.88
C GLY A 386 17.80 19.65 3.39
N ASP A 387 16.65 19.84 2.76
CA ASP A 387 16.56 20.07 1.31
C ASP A 387 16.98 21.49 0.92
N ILE A 388 17.79 21.65 -0.12
CA ILE A 388 18.21 22.98 -0.63
C ILE A 388 17.88 23.10 -2.13
N ALA A 389 17.22 24.20 -2.52
CA ALA A 389 16.88 24.47 -3.92
C ALA A 389 18.11 24.90 -4.75
N PHE A 390 18.19 24.47 -6.01
CA PHE A 390 19.27 24.89 -6.91
C PHE A 390 19.28 26.40 -7.16
N SER A 391 18.10 27.03 -7.13
CA SER A 391 17.98 28.49 -7.20
C SER A 391 18.69 29.19 -6.04
N THR A 392 18.70 28.59 -4.85
CA THR A 392 19.43 29.12 -3.68
C THR A 392 20.93 29.03 -3.89
N LEU A 393 21.42 27.88 -4.37
CA LEU A 393 22.85 27.62 -4.58
C LEU A 393 23.49 28.58 -5.60
N LYS A 394 22.70 29.03 -6.59
CA LYS A 394 23.16 29.98 -7.63
C LYS A 394 23.36 31.40 -7.14
N ARG A 395 22.79 31.78 -5.99
CA ARG A 395 22.85 33.16 -5.49
C ARG A 395 24.27 33.57 -5.09
N LYS A 396 24.50 34.89 -5.07
CA LYS A 396 25.79 35.52 -4.71
C LYS A 396 26.29 35.12 -3.31
N ASP A 397 25.39 34.91 -2.37
CA ASP A 397 25.70 34.50 -1.00
C ASP A 397 26.05 33.01 -0.87
N TRP A 398 25.84 32.21 -1.92
CA TRP A 398 26.16 30.79 -1.98
C TRP A 398 27.38 30.53 -2.87
N PHE A 399 27.20 30.04 -4.10
CA PHE A 399 28.30 29.82 -5.05
C PHE A 399 28.54 31.02 -5.98
N GLY A 400 27.62 31.99 -6.01
CA GLY A 400 27.76 33.18 -6.86
C GLY A 400 27.91 32.88 -8.34
N LEU A 401 27.12 31.93 -8.84
CA LEU A 401 27.25 31.45 -10.22
C LEU A 401 26.77 32.51 -11.23
N PRO A 402 27.45 32.67 -12.38
CA PRO A 402 27.00 33.54 -13.45
C PRO A 402 25.57 33.25 -13.91
N LYS A 403 24.85 34.30 -14.34
CA LYS A 403 23.50 34.15 -14.89
C LYS A 403 23.53 33.24 -16.12
N GLY A 404 22.70 32.20 -16.13
CA GLY A 404 22.70 31.18 -17.18
C GLY A 404 23.38 29.86 -16.77
N SER A 405 24.08 29.83 -15.62
CA SER A 405 24.65 28.58 -15.11
C SER A 405 23.56 27.60 -14.64
N THR A 406 23.77 26.31 -14.89
CA THR A 406 22.85 25.22 -14.52
C THR A 406 23.62 24.04 -13.94
N PHE A 407 23.01 23.29 -13.02
CA PHE A 407 23.58 22.02 -12.56
C PHE A 407 23.14 20.87 -13.47
N ASN A 408 23.94 19.81 -13.67
CA ASN A 408 23.52 18.62 -14.42
C ASN A 408 22.21 17.99 -13.90
N LEU A 409 22.03 17.93 -12.59
CA LEU A 409 20.82 17.39 -11.97
C LEU A 409 19.61 18.33 -12.20
N GLU A 410 19.85 19.64 -12.29
CA GLU A 410 18.84 20.65 -12.66
C GLU A 410 18.44 20.54 -14.14
N GLU A 411 19.38 20.28 -15.05
CA GLU A 411 19.10 19.93 -16.45
C GLU A 411 18.30 18.62 -16.55
N GLY A 412 18.58 17.70 -15.61
CA GLY A 412 17.80 16.51 -15.30
C GLY A 412 16.41 16.77 -14.71
N GLY A 413 15.97 18.03 -14.63
CA GLY A 413 14.64 18.47 -14.23
C GLY A 413 14.41 18.54 -12.73
N GLU A 414 15.44 18.30 -11.92
CA GLU A 414 15.33 18.42 -10.47
C GLU A 414 15.40 19.88 -10.03
N LYS A 415 14.60 20.23 -9.02
CA LYS A 415 14.51 21.62 -8.53
C LYS A 415 15.35 21.87 -7.28
N LYS A 416 15.74 20.80 -6.59
CA LYS A 416 16.42 20.84 -5.30
C LYS A 416 17.27 19.60 -5.08
N LEU A 417 18.29 19.75 -4.25
CA LEU A 417 19.02 18.64 -3.65
C LEU A 417 18.31 18.20 -2.37
N VAL A 418 18.06 16.90 -2.26
CA VAL A 418 17.49 16.29 -1.05
C VAL A 418 18.63 16.05 -0.06
N GLY A 419 18.58 16.72 1.10
CA GLY A 419 19.61 16.60 2.12
C GLY A 419 19.26 15.60 3.22
N ASN A 420 19.86 15.80 4.40
CA ASN A 420 19.71 14.92 5.55
C ASN A 420 18.48 15.30 6.38
N ARG A 421 17.32 14.83 5.94
CA ARG A 421 16.04 15.14 6.60
C ARG A 421 15.92 14.58 8.02
N THR A 422 16.73 13.56 8.34
CA THR A 422 16.73 12.96 9.69
C THR A 422 17.45 13.88 10.68
N GLU A 423 18.65 14.33 10.33
CA GLU A 423 19.40 15.30 11.14
C GLU A 423 18.60 16.59 11.35
N ALA A 424 18.06 17.17 10.27
CA ALA A 424 17.23 18.38 10.34
C ALA A 424 16.04 18.23 11.30
N LYS A 425 15.32 17.09 11.26
CA LYS A 425 14.21 16.82 12.20
C LYS A 425 14.68 16.67 13.64
N CYS A 426 15.81 16.00 13.87
CA CYS A 426 16.36 15.83 15.21
C CYS A 426 16.81 17.18 15.79
N ARG A 427 17.43 18.03 14.98
CA ARG A 427 17.77 19.42 15.34
C ARG A 427 16.55 20.22 15.76
N CYS A 428 15.45 20.13 15.01
CA CYS A 428 14.21 20.82 15.38
C CYS A 428 13.62 20.32 16.73
N ILE A 429 13.90 19.08 17.14
CA ILE A 429 13.42 18.51 18.41
C ILE A 429 14.37 18.82 19.58
N PHE A 430 15.68 18.63 19.39
CA PHE A 430 16.69 18.75 20.45
C PHE A 430 17.27 20.17 20.57
N GLY A 431 17.16 20.98 19.53
CA GLY A 431 17.88 22.23 19.33
C GLY A 431 19.25 22.00 18.70
N ASP A 432 19.73 22.96 17.91
CA ASP A 432 21.00 22.85 17.19
C ASP A 432 22.19 22.61 18.13
N GLU A 433 22.38 23.47 19.12
CA GLU A 433 23.51 23.38 20.07
C GLU A 433 23.58 22.03 20.79
N ARG A 434 22.44 21.59 21.32
CA ARG A 434 22.37 20.32 22.04
C ARG A 434 22.64 19.15 21.12
N TRP A 435 22.09 19.18 19.90
CA TRP A 435 22.24 18.09 18.95
C TRP A 435 23.68 17.97 18.43
N ASP A 436 24.34 19.10 18.17
CA ASP A 436 25.74 19.15 17.75
C ASP A 436 26.71 18.68 18.85
N ALA A 437 26.39 18.98 20.11
CA ALA A 437 27.17 18.53 21.26
C ALA A 437 27.02 17.02 21.55
N MET A 438 26.03 16.33 20.97
CA MET A 438 25.83 14.90 21.19
C MET A 438 26.86 14.06 20.44
N SER A 439 27.32 12.98 21.09
CA SER A 439 28.18 11.99 20.45
C SER A 439 27.48 11.34 19.26
N GLU A 440 28.27 10.83 18.30
CA GLU A 440 27.73 10.06 17.16
C GLU A 440 26.90 8.86 17.62
N ALA A 441 27.30 8.21 18.72
CA ALA A 441 26.59 7.07 19.31
C ALA A 441 25.22 7.49 19.87
N ASP A 442 25.14 8.64 20.55
CA ASP A 442 23.88 9.15 21.09
C ASP A 442 22.92 9.58 19.98
N ARG A 443 23.43 10.24 18.94
CA ARG A 443 22.61 10.61 17.76
C ARG A 443 22.08 9.37 17.04
N ASP A 444 22.91 8.34 16.88
CA ASP A 444 22.48 7.03 16.36
C ASP A 444 21.42 6.36 17.25
N ALA A 445 21.55 6.44 18.57
CA ALA A 445 20.58 5.88 19.52
C ALA A 445 19.22 6.60 19.46
N VAL A 446 19.20 7.94 19.34
CA VAL A 446 17.96 8.71 19.14
C VAL A 446 17.27 8.28 17.84
N VAL A 447 18.01 8.18 16.74
CA VAL A 447 17.45 7.76 15.45
C VAL A 447 16.98 6.31 15.49
N HIS A 448 17.69 5.43 16.20
CA HIS A 448 17.24 4.06 16.43
C HIS A 448 15.91 4.01 17.19
N ASP A 449 15.75 4.82 18.24
CA ASP A 449 14.49 4.92 18.99
C ASP A 449 13.33 5.36 18.08
N LEU A 450 13.56 6.37 17.23
CA LEU A 450 12.59 6.85 16.24
C LEU A 450 12.16 5.77 15.23
N ILE A 451 13.04 4.83 14.92
CA ILE A 451 12.76 3.72 13.99
C ILE A 451 12.02 2.58 14.68
N VAL A 452 12.42 2.20 15.89
CA VAL A 452 11.97 0.96 16.56
C VAL A 452 10.68 1.16 17.37
N PHE A 453 10.45 2.34 17.94
CA PHE A 453 9.26 2.55 18.78
C PHE A 453 7.97 2.58 17.94
N GLU A 454 7.07 1.63 18.22
CA GLU A 454 5.78 1.57 17.53
C GLU A 454 4.76 2.59 18.06
N LYS A 455 4.83 2.90 19.37
CA LYS A 455 3.87 3.76 20.07
C LYS A 455 4.46 5.15 20.33
N PRO A 456 3.85 6.24 19.81
CA PRO A 456 4.28 7.62 20.06
C PRO A 456 4.43 7.95 21.55
N SER A 457 3.45 7.54 22.38
CA SER A 457 3.48 7.78 23.83
C SER A 457 4.59 7.03 24.56
N ALA A 458 5.03 5.88 24.05
CA ALA A 458 6.17 5.16 24.64
C ALA A 458 7.49 5.86 24.31
N LEU A 459 7.62 6.37 23.07
CA LEU A 459 8.78 7.14 22.65
C LEU A 459 8.86 8.49 23.37
N ALA A 460 7.73 9.18 23.55
CA ALA A 460 7.68 10.42 24.32
C ALA A 460 8.17 10.22 25.77
N ARG A 461 7.67 9.18 26.48
CA ARG A 461 8.15 8.85 27.83
C ARG A 461 9.64 8.52 27.86
N ARG A 462 10.18 7.89 26.82
CA ARG A 462 11.62 7.67 26.68
C ARG A 462 12.39 8.98 26.45
N GLY A 463 11.82 9.89 25.65
CA GLY A 463 12.30 11.26 25.47
C GLY A 463 12.47 12.03 26.78
N GLU A 464 11.49 11.93 27.69
CA GLU A 464 11.58 12.58 29.01
C GLU A 464 12.57 11.87 29.94
N SER A 465 12.49 10.55 30.04
CA SER A 465 13.26 9.79 31.04
C SER A 465 14.74 9.64 30.69
N VAL A 466 15.06 9.29 29.44
CA VAL A 466 16.42 9.02 28.96
C VAL A 466 17.02 10.28 28.37
N TRP A 467 16.31 10.90 27.43
CA TRP A 467 16.81 12.04 26.69
C TRP A 467 16.56 13.38 27.39
N LYS A 468 15.94 13.40 28.58
CA LYS A 468 15.69 14.62 29.38
C LYS A 468 15.11 15.77 28.54
N LEU A 469 14.16 15.44 27.65
CA LEU A 469 13.42 16.41 26.87
C LEU A 469 12.27 16.98 27.71
N SER A 470 11.91 18.24 27.47
CA SER A 470 10.67 18.80 28.01
C SER A 470 9.45 18.02 27.48
N PRO A 471 8.31 18.00 28.20
CA PRO A 471 7.12 17.26 27.75
C PRO A 471 6.68 17.62 26.32
N GLN A 472 6.84 18.89 25.94
CA GLN A 472 6.54 19.37 24.58
C GLN A 472 7.48 18.77 23.53
N ARG A 473 8.79 18.80 23.75
CA ARG A 473 9.80 18.23 22.84
C ARG A 473 9.74 16.70 22.81
N ALA A 474 9.44 16.06 23.94
CA ALA A 474 9.23 14.63 24.03
C ALA A 474 8.00 14.19 23.23
N ARG A 475 6.91 14.96 23.28
CA ARG A 475 5.74 14.74 22.41
C ARG A 475 6.11 14.89 20.93
N ALA A 476 6.85 15.94 20.57
CA ALA A 476 7.34 16.13 19.21
C ALA A 476 8.23 14.97 18.73
N LEU A 477 9.07 14.40 19.61
CA LEU A 477 9.84 13.19 19.35
C LEU A 477 8.91 11.99 19.08
N GLY A 478 7.90 11.79 19.92
CA GLY A 478 6.92 10.71 19.79
C GLY A 478 6.11 10.78 18.49
N ASP A 479 5.75 11.99 18.06
CA ASP A 479 4.95 12.25 16.85
C ASP A 479 5.82 12.34 15.57
N CYS A 480 7.15 12.35 15.71
CA CYS A 480 8.08 12.43 14.59
C CYS A 480 8.06 11.15 13.74
N VAL A 481 8.00 11.33 12.42
CA VAL A 481 8.04 10.24 11.45
C VAL A 481 9.21 10.44 10.51
N LEU A 482 10.13 9.48 10.49
CA LEU A 482 11.26 9.45 9.56
C LEU A 482 10.85 8.91 8.19
N GLU A 483 11.72 9.10 7.19
CA GLU A 483 11.45 8.63 5.82
C GLU A 483 11.30 7.09 5.79
N PRO A 484 10.18 6.57 5.25
CA PRO A 484 9.94 5.14 5.21
C PRO A 484 10.80 4.46 4.14
N GLY A 485 11.06 3.17 4.32
CA GLY A 485 11.77 2.33 3.36
C GLY A 485 13.18 1.97 3.80
N PHE A 486 13.96 1.42 2.87
CA PHE A 486 15.31 0.92 3.11
C PHE A 486 16.25 1.39 2.01
N ALA A 487 17.49 1.69 2.36
CA ALA A 487 18.57 1.94 1.43
C ALA A 487 18.91 0.69 0.60
N ALA A 488 19.73 0.86 -0.44
CA ALA A 488 20.21 -0.26 -1.25
C ALA A 488 21.10 -1.23 -0.45
N HIS A 489 21.87 -0.69 0.51
CA HIS A 489 22.91 -1.40 1.25
C HIS A 489 22.62 -1.49 2.76
N SER A 490 23.33 -2.39 3.46
CA SER A 490 23.21 -2.57 4.91
C SER A 490 23.94 -1.49 5.70
N LYS A 491 23.72 -1.42 7.02
CA LYS A 491 24.42 -0.44 7.87
C LYS A 491 25.94 -0.65 7.80
N GLU A 492 26.38 -1.90 7.80
CA GLU A 492 27.79 -2.29 7.74
C GLU A 492 28.44 -1.87 6.42
N ALA A 493 27.75 -2.13 5.29
CA ALA A 493 28.23 -1.69 3.98
C ALA A 493 28.32 -0.16 3.90
N LEU A 494 27.31 0.55 4.40
CA LEU A 494 27.29 2.01 4.41
C LEU A 494 28.37 2.61 5.30
N ALA A 495 28.69 1.99 6.45
CA ALA A 495 29.76 2.44 7.33
C ALA A 495 31.14 2.40 6.66
N VAL A 496 31.34 1.53 5.67
CA VAL A 496 32.58 1.46 4.87
C VAL A 496 32.54 2.44 3.68
N LEU A 497 31.40 2.56 2.99
CA LEU A 497 31.27 3.38 1.79
C LEU A 497 31.26 4.88 2.09
N VAL A 498 30.53 5.30 3.13
CA VAL A 498 30.30 6.71 3.43
C VAL A 498 31.61 7.49 3.62
N PRO A 499 32.58 7.05 4.44
CA PRO A 499 33.84 7.77 4.63
C PRO A 499 34.61 8.01 3.31
N CYS A 500 34.69 7.00 2.44
CA CYS A 500 35.36 7.12 1.14
C CYS A 500 34.66 8.15 0.24
N MET A 501 33.33 8.18 0.28
CA MET A 501 32.54 9.12 -0.49
C MET A 501 32.58 10.53 0.10
N GLU A 502 32.83 10.69 1.40
CA GLU A 502 33.06 11.99 2.03
C GLU A 502 34.33 12.66 1.52
N GLU A 503 35.34 11.91 1.12
CA GLU A 503 36.54 12.40 0.44
C GLU A 503 36.29 12.84 -1.02
N GLY A 504 35.09 12.61 -1.55
CA GLY A 504 34.71 12.95 -2.93
C GLY A 504 34.79 11.77 -3.90
N THR A 505 35.14 10.57 -3.43
CA THR A 505 35.19 9.37 -4.28
C THR A 505 33.80 9.06 -4.84
N PRO A 506 33.64 8.88 -6.17
CA PRO A 506 32.38 8.47 -6.77
C PRO A 506 31.93 7.10 -6.24
N TYR A 507 30.62 6.90 -6.07
CA TYR A 507 30.05 5.68 -5.50
C TYR A 507 30.56 4.40 -6.19
N ALA A 508 30.60 4.37 -7.52
CA ALA A 508 31.04 3.20 -8.27
C ALA A 508 32.49 2.81 -7.95
N LYS A 509 33.36 3.82 -7.81
CA LYS A 509 34.77 3.63 -7.43
C LYS A 509 34.89 3.21 -5.97
N ALA A 510 34.15 3.85 -5.05
CA ALA A 510 34.15 3.47 -3.64
C ALA A 510 33.72 2.01 -3.42
N VAL A 511 32.72 1.54 -4.18
CA VAL A 511 32.34 0.13 -4.21
C VAL A 511 33.50 -0.70 -4.73
N GLN A 512 34.05 -0.41 -5.91
CA GLN A 512 35.16 -1.17 -6.50
C GLN A 512 36.37 -1.32 -5.56
N ASP A 513 36.74 -0.23 -4.88
CA ASP A 513 37.93 -0.16 -4.04
C ASP A 513 37.75 -0.90 -2.70
N LYS A 514 36.58 -0.77 -2.05
CA LYS A 514 36.33 -1.34 -0.72
C LYS A 514 35.64 -2.69 -0.73
N PHE A 515 34.78 -2.89 -1.72
CA PHE A 515 34.06 -4.12 -1.96
C PHE A 515 34.50 -4.56 -3.33
N LYS A 516 35.69 -5.20 -3.42
CA LYS A 516 36.13 -5.91 -4.64
C LYS A 516 34.88 -6.52 -5.21
N LYS A 517 34.48 -6.05 -6.42
CA LYS A 517 33.25 -6.50 -7.07
C LYS A 517 33.27 -7.99 -6.86
N VAL A 518 32.25 -8.52 -6.21
CA VAL A 518 32.14 -9.95 -6.05
C VAL A 518 31.90 -10.45 -7.46
N ASP A 519 32.97 -10.58 -8.25
CA ASP A 519 33.17 -11.61 -9.23
C ASP A 519 33.20 -12.90 -8.40
N ALA A 520 32.13 -13.18 -7.66
CA ALA A 520 31.74 -14.54 -7.43
C ALA A 520 31.37 -15.00 -8.82
N THR A 521 32.38 -15.45 -9.56
CA THR A 521 32.19 -16.72 -10.23
C THR A 521 31.66 -17.64 -9.13
N ALA A 522 30.34 -17.79 -9.10
CA ALA A 522 29.73 -18.83 -8.31
C ALA A 522 30.42 -20.12 -8.74
N GLU A 523 30.59 -21.06 -7.82
CA GLU A 523 31.13 -22.37 -8.15
C GLU A 523 30.38 -22.94 -9.37
N VAL A 524 31.13 -23.23 -10.45
CA VAL A 524 30.57 -23.72 -11.71
C VAL A 524 29.74 -24.96 -11.43
N ARG A 525 28.48 -24.96 -11.84
CA ARG A 525 27.58 -26.09 -11.61
C ARG A 525 27.45 -26.95 -12.85
N ASP A 526 27.43 -28.26 -12.65
CA ASP A 526 27.13 -29.19 -13.74
C ASP A 526 25.65 -29.19 -14.13
N ARG A 527 24.80 -28.89 -13.16
CA ARG A 527 23.35 -28.79 -13.34
C ARG A 527 22.80 -27.66 -12.50
N LEU A 528 21.71 -27.07 -12.96
CA LEU A 528 21.02 -26.02 -12.23
C LEU A 528 20.44 -26.56 -10.91
N PRO A 529 20.80 -25.97 -9.76
CA PRO A 529 20.26 -26.37 -8.45
C PRO A 529 18.77 -26.00 -8.33
N PRO A 530 18.05 -26.55 -7.33
CA PRO A 530 16.69 -26.09 -7.04
C PRO A 530 16.63 -24.56 -6.85
N VAL A 531 15.61 -23.91 -7.43
CA VAL A 531 15.49 -22.44 -7.45
C VAL A 531 15.56 -21.84 -6.05
N GLU A 532 14.89 -22.47 -5.06
CA GLU A 532 14.91 -22.00 -3.67
C GLU A 532 16.31 -22.03 -3.04
N LYS A 533 17.14 -23.01 -3.39
CA LYS A 533 18.54 -23.08 -2.93
C LYS A 533 19.43 -22.04 -3.61
N ALA A 534 19.10 -21.69 -4.86
CA ALA A 534 19.92 -20.85 -5.72
C ALA A 534 19.64 -19.35 -5.52
N LEU A 535 18.36 -18.98 -5.50
CA LEU A 535 17.88 -17.60 -5.49
C LEU A 535 17.16 -17.24 -4.18
N GLY A 536 17.13 -18.16 -3.22
CA GLY A 536 16.34 -18.03 -2.00
C GLY A 536 14.84 -18.10 -2.27
N ASN A 537 14.07 -17.68 -1.27
CA ASN A 537 12.62 -17.80 -1.33
C ASN A 537 12.02 -16.65 -2.16
N LEU A 538 11.84 -16.89 -3.46
CA LEU A 538 11.16 -15.99 -4.38
C LEU A 538 9.69 -15.85 -3.98
N ARG A 539 9.23 -14.60 -3.84
CA ARG A 539 7.87 -14.33 -3.32
C ARG A 539 6.77 -14.50 -4.35
N ASN A 540 7.11 -14.41 -5.65
CA ASN A 540 6.15 -14.58 -6.72
C ASN A 540 6.10 -16.08 -7.12
N PRO A 541 4.97 -16.77 -6.90
CA PRO A 541 4.84 -18.19 -7.20
C PRO A 541 4.92 -18.48 -8.70
N THR A 542 4.40 -17.59 -9.55
CA THR A 542 4.49 -17.66 -11.01
C THR A 542 5.96 -17.67 -11.46
N VAL A 543 6.76 -16.73 -10.96
CA VAL A 543 8.20 -16.65 -11.26
C VAL A 543 8.93 -17.91 -10.77
N THR A 544 8.60 -18.37 -9.57
CA THR A 544 9.22 -19.58 -8.98
C THR A 544 8.90 -20.83 -9.80
N ARG A 545 7.65 -20.97 -10.25
CA ARG A 545 7.21 -22.07 -11.11
C ARG A 545 7.92 -22.02 -12.46
N ALA A 546 7.90 -20.89 -13.14
CA ALA A 546 8.55 -20.71 -14.43
C ALA A 546 10.06 -21.02 -14.37
N LEU A 547 10.78 -20.56 -13.34
CA LEU A 547 12.20 -20.88 -13.13
C LEU A 547 12.43 -22.36 -12.81
N THR A 548 11.49 -23.01 -12.11
CA THR A 548 11.57 -24.43 -11.78
C THR A 548 11.38 -25.29 -13.03
N GLU A 549 10.46 -24.91 -13.91
CA GLU A 549 10.25 -25.60 -15.20
C GLU A 549 11.43 -25.35 -16.15
N LEU A 550 11.95 -24.11 -16.19
CA LEU A 550 13.20 -23.79 -16.89
C LEU A 550 14.37 -24.67 -16.42
N ARG A 551 14.54 -24.82 -15.10
CA ARG A 551 15.55 -25.70 -14.51
C ARG A 551 15.40 -27.14 -15.03
N LYS A 552 14.19 -27.69 -15.02
CA LYS A 552 13.93 -29.08 -15.45
C LYS A 552 14.31 -29.26 -16.92
N LEU A 553 13.86 -28.34 -17.79
CA LEU A 553 14.13 -28.37 -19.21
C LEU A 553 15.63 -28.28 -19.50
N VAL A 554 16.30 -27.27 -18.96
CA VAL A 554 17.75 -27.06 -19.18
C VAL A 554 18.55 -28.24 -18.63
N ASN A 555 18.22 -28.76 -17.44
CA ASN A 555 18.90 -29.95 -16.92
C ASN A 555 18.61 -31.22 -17.74
N ALA A 556 17.47 -31.33 -18.41
CA ALA A 556 17.19 -32.44 -19.33
C ALA A 556 18.04 -32.31 -20.60
N VAL A 557 18.15 -31.10 -21.17
CA VAL A 557 19.03 -30.81 -22.30
C VAL A 557 20.48 -31.10 -21.94
N VAL A 558 20.96 -30.58 -20.80
CA VAL A 558 22.35 -30.79 -20.34
C VAL A 558 22.65 -32.26 -20.08
N ARG A 559 21.70 -33.04 -19.55
CA ARG A 559 21.86 -34.49 -19.38
C ARG A 559 22.06 -35.24 -20.69
N LYS A 560 21.44 -34.77 -21.77
CA LYS A 560 21.44 -35.47 -23.06
C LYS A 560 22.56 -34.98 -24.00
N TYR A 561 22.89 -33.69 -23.97
CA TYR A 561 23.77 -33.05 -24.94
C TYR A 561 25.04 -32.43 -24.32
N GLY A 562 25.23 -32.52 -23.00
CA GLY A 562 26.32 -31.82 -22.31
C GLY A 562 26.02 -30.34 -22.07
N LYS A 563 27.00 -29.55 -21.61
CA LYS A 563 26.79 -28.11 -21.37
C LYS A 563 26.76 -27.34 -22.70
N PRO A 564 25.79 -26.43 -22.93
CA PRO A 564 25.79 -25.61 -24.12
C PRO A 564 26.99 -24.65 -24.14
N ALA A 565 27.50 -24.33 -25.32
CA ALA A 565 28.56 -23.35 -25.49
C ALA A 565 28.09 -21.92 -25.14
N TRP A 566 26.81 -21.63 -25.41
CA TRP A 566 26.11 -20.42 -25.00
C TRP A 566 24.61 -20.68 -24.83
N ILE A 567 23.95 -19.83 -24.04
CA ILE A 567 22.49 -19.80 -23.86
C ILE A 567 21.99 -18.41 -24.27
N ARG A 568 20.98 -18.34 -25.15
CA ARG A 568 20.27 -17.11 -25.53
C ARG A 568 18.86 -17.17 -24.95
N LEU A 569 18.54 -16.20 -24.10
CA LEU A 569 17.25 -16.06 -23.47
C LEU A 569 16.55 -14.80 -23.98
N GLU A 570 15.33 -14.96 -24.48
CA GLU A 570 14.47 -13.81 -24.77
C GLU A 570 13.88 -13.22 -23.48
N LEU A 571 13.99 -11.90 -23.34
CA LEU A 571 13.24 -11.14 -22.36
C LEU A 571 12.15 -10.33 -23.03
N ALA A 572 11.04 -10.20 -22.32
CA ALA A 572 10.08 -9.12 -22.53
C ALA A 572 10.65 -7.74 -22.14
N ARG A 573 11.87 -7.38 -22.58
CA ARG A 573 12.43 -6.02 -22.47
C ARG A 573 12.09 -5.25 -23.73
N ASP A 574 11.69 -3.99 -23.55
CA ASP A 574 11.53 -3.06 -24.66
C ASP A 574 12.90 -2.79 -25.31
N LEU A 575 12.92 -2.63 -26.64
CA LEU A 575 14.06 -2.07 -27.35
C LEU A 575 14.45 -0.70 -26.76
N LYS A 576 15.74 -0.36 -26.84
CA LYS A 576 16.26 0.93 -26.37
C LYS A 576 15.53 2.06 -27.12
N ARG A 577 14.58 2.70 -26.44
CA ARG A 577 13.74 3.76 -27.00
C ARG A 577 14.59 4.91 -27.54
N ALA A 578 14.16 5.52 -28.65
CA ALA A 578 14.86 6.66 -29.27
C ALA A 578 14.99 7.84 -28.29
N ARG A 579 16.00 8.70 -28.47
CA ARG A 579 16.26 9.85 -27.58
C ARG A 579 15.01 10.71 -27.33
N LYS A 580 14.31 11.09 -28.41
CA LYS A 580 13.06 11.88 -28.36
C LYS A 580 11.94 11.19 -27.55
N GLN A 581 11.82 9.86 -27.65
CA GLN A 581 10.85 9.10 -26.87
C GLN A 581 11.22 9.06 -25.38
N ARG A 582 12.51 8.90 -25.04
CA ARG A 582 12.99 8.93 -23.64
C ARG A 582 12.77 10.31 -23.01
N GLU A 583 13.07 11.38 -23.74
CA GLU A 583 12.84 12.76 -23.31
C GLU A 583 11.35 13.02 -23.05
N ARG A 584 10.47 12.59 -23.97
CA ARG A 584 9.01 12.67 -23.79
C ARG A 584 8.54 11.94 -22.53
N LEU A 585 8.95 10.69 -22.34
CA LEU A 585 8.56 9.90 -21.16
C LEU A 585 9.08 10.51 -19.86
N SER A 586 10.32 11.01 -19.86
CA SER A 586 10.88 11.71 -18.70
C SER A 586 10.09 12.98 -18.39
N LYS A 587 9.66 13.73 -19.41
CA LYS A 587 8.79 14.91 -19.24
C LYS A 587 7.44 14.51 -18.65
N GLU A 588 6.79 13.49 -19.20
CA GLU A 588 5.50 12.97 -18.71
C GLU A 588 5.61 12.49 -17.25
N MET A 589 6.68 11.77 -16.88
CA MET A 589 6.92 11.34 -15.50
C MET A 589 7.07 12.51 -14.53
N ARG A 590 7.80 13.58 -14.93
CA ARG A 590 7.98 14.78 -14.11
C ARG A 590 6.70 15.58 -13.96
N GLU A 591 5.90 15.71 -15.01
CA GLU A 591 4.58 16.34 -14.96
C GLU A 591 3.66 15.61 -13.98
N GLN A 592 3.69 14.26 -14.00
CA GLN A 592 2.96 13.45 -13.04
C GLN A 592 3.47 13.63 -11.60
N GLU A 593 4.79 13.67 -11.39
CA GLU A 593 5.37 13.92 -10.07
C GLU A 593 4.97 15.30 -9.54
N ALA A 594 5.07 16.35 -10.35
CA ALA A 594 4.64 17.71 -10.00
C ALA A 594 3.14 17.80 -9.68
N ARG A 595 2.30 17.06 -10.42
CA ARG A 595 0.86 16.96 -10.13
C ARG A 595 0.61 16.26 -8.80
N ARG A 596 1.35 15.19 -8.49
CA ARG A 596 1.26 14.47 -7.20
C ARG A 596 1.73 15.31 -6.03
N ASP A 597 2.76 16.12 -6.20
CA ASP A 597 3.26 17.03 -5.17
C ASP A 597 2.29 18.19 -4.91
N SER A 598 1.74 18.78 -5.98
CA SER A 598 0.68 19.79 -5.87
C SER A 598 -0.55 19.23 -5.15
N ALA A 599 -0.98 18.02 -5.50
CA ALA A 599 -2.07 17.32 -4.83
C ALA A 599 -1.77 17.08 -3.34
N ARG A 600 -0.56 16.62 -3.01
CA ARG A 600 -0.12 16.46 -1.60
C ARG A 600 -0.20 17.78 -0.85
N ALA A 601 0.35 18.86 -1.40
CA ALA A 601 0.34 20.18 -0.76
C ALA A 601 -1.07 20.71 -0.55
N ALA A 602 -1.95 20.53 -1.55
CA ALA A 602 -3.36 20.91 -1.45
C ALA A 602 -4.06 20.13 -0.32
N ILE A 603 -3.87 18.81 -0.24
CA ILE A 603 -4.46 17.98 0.82
C ILE A 603 -3.96 18.42 2.21
N VAL A 604 -2.66 18.66 2.37
CA VAL A 604 -2.09 19.12 3.66
C VAL A 604 -2.72 20.45 4.07
N ARG A 605 -2.80 21.41 3.14
CA ARG A 605 -3.32 22.76 3.41
C ARG A 605 -4.82 22.77 3.69
N LYS A 606 -5.60 22.05 2.88
CA LYS A 606 -7.07 22.10 2.87
C LYS A 606 -7.71 21.14 3.88
N ALA A 607 -7.17 19.93 4.01
CA ALA A 607 -7.71 18.89 4.89
C ALA A 607 -6.94 18.75 6.22
N GLY A 608 -5.84 19.49 6.43
CA GLY A 608 -5.00 19.37 7.62
C GLY A 608 -4.30 18.01 7.77
N LEU A 609 -4.21 17.24 6.68
CA LEU A 609 -3.63 15.89 6.67
C LEU A 609 -2.13 15.97 6.37
N ALA A 610 -1.31 16.00 7.41
CA ALA A 610 0.13 16.23 7.30
C ALA A 610 0.92 15.08 6.61
N GLY A 611 0.32 13.90 6.42
CA GLY A 611 0.94 12.78 5.69
C GLY A 611 -0.02 12.07 4.73
N PRO A 612 -0.43 12.69 3.61
CA PRO A 612 -1.35 12.08 2.65
C PRO A 612 -0.79 10.76 2.10
N SER A 613 -1.62 9.71 2.11
CA SER A 613 -1.25 8.42 1.54
C SER A 613 -1.23 8.46 0.01
N ARG A 614 -0.65 7.43 -0.62
CA ARG A 614 -0.71 7.27 -2.09
C ARG A 614 -2.15 7.31 -2.61
N SER A 615 -3.08 6.71 -1.86
CA SER A 615 -4.51 6.66 -2.19
C SER A 615 -5.18 8.02 -2.03
N ASP A 616 -4.82 8.80 -1.00
CA ASP A 616 -5.36 10.17 -0.82
C ASP A 616 -4.94 11.08 -1.99
N ILE A 617 -3.67 10.97 -2.42
CA ILE A 617 -3.15 11.70 -3.58
C ILE A 617 -3.86 11.26 -4.87
N GLU A 618 -4.11 9.95 -5.05
CA GLU A 618 -4.82 9.43 -6.22
C GLU A 618 -6.28 9.92 -6.27
N ARG A 619 -7.00 9.90 -5.14
CA ARG A 619 -8.35 10.47 -5.05
C ARG A 619 -8.36 11.94 -5.44
N TYR A 620 -7.44 12.75 -4.91
CA TYR A 620 -7.39 14.18 -5.25
C TYR A 620 -7.15 14.42 -6.75
N ILE A 621 -6.23 13.67 -7.36
CA ILE A 621 -5.93 13.78 -8.79
C ILE A 621 -7.17 13.43 -9.64
N LEU A 622 -7.89 12.38 -9.26
CA LEU A 622 -9.13 11.98 -9.94
C LEU A 622 -10.27 12.99 -9.69
N ALA A 623 -10.31 13.65 -8.53
CA ALA A 623 -11.27 14.72 -8.24
C ALA A 623 -11.01 15.95 -9.12
N GLU A 624 -9.76 16.36 -9.28
CA GLU A 624 -9.42 17.43 -10.21
C GLU A 624 -9.80 17.09 -11.65
N GLU A 625 -9.60 15.83 -12.06
CA GLU A 625 -9.98 15.35 -13.39
C GLU A 625 -11.49 15.45 -13.63
N CYS A 626 -12.33 15.04 -12.67
CA CYS A 626 -13.79 15.12 -12.80
C CYS A 626 -14.38 16.47 -12.37
N GLY A 627 -13.55 17.50 -12.16
CA GLY A 627 -13.99 18.83 -11.73
C GLY A 627 -14.66 18.84 -10.35
N PHE A 628 -14.29 17.92 -9.45
CA PHE A 628 -14.85 17.73 -8.12
C PHE A 628 -16.36 17.44 -8.15
N ILE A 629 -16.84 16.79 -9.21
CA ILE A 629 -18.22 16.34 -9.34
C ILE A 629 -18.17 14.84 -9.61
N CYS A 630 -18.96 14.06 -8.89
CA CYS A 630 -19.05 12.63 -9.14
C CYS A 630 -19.62 12.39 -10.56
N PRO A 631 -18.90 11.67 -11.45
CA PRO A 631 -19.37 11.39 -12.80
C PRO A 631 -20.67 10.61 -12.82
N TYR A 632 -20.85 9.68 -11.87
CA TYR A 632 -22.02 8.81 -11.81
C TYR A 632 -23.27 9.48 -11.20
N THR A 633 -23.09 10.24 -10.12
CA THR A 633 -24.23 10.79 -9.34
C THR A 633 -24.44 12.28 -9.48
N GLY A 634 -23.47 13.03 -10.02
CA GLY A 634 -23.50 14.49 -10.04
C GLY A 634 -23.28 15.16 -8.68
N LYS A 635 -23.10 14.39 -7.58
CA LYS A 635 -22.84 14.96 -6.25
C LYS A 635 -21.52 15.75 -6.25
N PRO A 636 -21.52 17.01 -5.79
CA PRO A 636 -20.31 17.82 -5.70
C PRO A 636 -19.43 17.35 -4.53
N MET A 637 -18.13 17.60 -4.63
CA MET A 637 -17.14 17.38 -3.58
C MET A 637 -16.69 18.74 -3.05
N ASP A 638 -16.56 18.89 -1.73
CA ASP A 638 -16.05 20.11 -1.11
C ASP A 638 -14.59 20.35 -1.54
N ARG A 639 -14.37 21.38 -2.36
CA ARG A 639 -13.06 21.76 -2.89
C ARG A 639 -12.16 22.43 -1.86
N GLU A 640 -12.72 23.00 -0.79
CA GLU A 640 -12.00 23.81 0.19
C GLU A 640 -11.58 23.00 1.41
N ARG A 641 -12.44 22.13 1.93
CA ARG A 641 -12.13 21.30 3.11
C ARG A 641 -11.69 19.88 2.76
N LEU A 642 -12.08 19.38 1.58
CA LEU A 642 -11.78 18.02 1.10
C LEU A 642 -12.17 16.89 2.09
N THR A 643 -13.01 17.17 3.08
CA THR A 643 -13.37 16.23 4.16
C THR A 643 -14.08 15.00 3.64
N ASP A 644 -14.82 15.16 2.54
CA ASP A 644 -15.53 14.09 1.87
C ASP A 644 -14.62 13.30 0.92
N LEU A 645 -13.43 13.80 0.60
CA LEU A 645 -12.53 13.20 -0.39
C LEU A 645 -11.36 12.46 0.26
N VAL A 646 -10.82 12.98 1.36
CA VAL A 646 -9.62 12.47 2.02
C VAL A 646 -9.76 12.43 3.53
N GLY A 647 -8.90 11.66 4.21
CA GLY A 647 -8.81 11.65 5.66
C GLY A 647 -9.43 10.42 6.31
N ARG A 648 -10.09 10.62 7.47
CA ARG A 648 -10.65 9.49 8.22
C ARG A 648 -11.89 8.92 7.52
N THR A 649 -12.70 9.74 6.86
CA THR A 649 -14.04 9.36 6.36
C THR A 649 -14.36 9.93 4.97
N PRO A 650 -13.70 9.45 3.91
CA PRO A 650 -14.05 9.85 2.55
C PRO A 650 -15.44 9.27 2.17
N GLN A 651 -16.27 10.10 1.52
CA GLN A 651 -17.56 9.77 0.91
C GLN A 651 -17.41 9.38 -0.58
N PHE A 652 -16.21 9.53 -1.13
CA PHE A 652 -15.88 9.18 -2.52
C PHE A 652 -14.73 8.18 -2.56
N ASP A 653 -14.87 7.17 -3.42
CA ASP A 653 -13.89 6.11 -3.64
C ASP A 653 -13.36 6.10 -5.07
N VAL A 654 -12.17 5.52 -5.22
CA VAL A 654 -11.59 5.23 -6.53
C VAL A 654 -12.31 4.03 -7.10
N GLU A 655 -12.92 4.21 -8.25
CA GLU A 655 -13.76 3.25 -8.95
C GLU A 655 -13.08 2.81 -10.25
N HIS A 656 -13.16 1.51 -10.56
CA HIS A 656 -12.64 0.95 -11.81
C HIS A 656 -13.74 0.95 -12.87
N ILE A 657 -13.63 1.86 -13.85
CA ILE A 657 -14.57 2.05 -14.96
C ILE A 657 -14.94 0.68 -15.55
N TRP A 658 -13.94 -0.06 -16.03
CA TRP A 658 -14.11 -1.49 -16.28
C TRP A 658 -13.76 -2.29 -15.03
N PRO A 659 -14.64 -3.19 -14.57
CA PRO A 659 -14.40 -3.98 -13.36
C PRO A 659 -13.02 -4.64 -13.36
N LEU A 660 -12.28 -4.50 -12.26
CA LEU A 660 -10.93 -5.06 -12.14
C LEU A 660 -10.92 -6.58 -12.35
N SER A 661 -11.93 -7.30 -11.86
CA SER A 661 -12.10 -8.75 -12.07
C SER A 661 -12.28 -9.17 -13.53
N ARG A 662 -12.67 -8.25 -14.42
CA ARG A 662 -12.88 -8.53 -15.86
C ARG A 662 -11.75 -7.96 -16.73
N SER A 663 -11.23 -6.79 -16.39
CA SER A 663 -10.23 -6.06 -17.19
C SER A 663 -8.80 -6.14 -16.68
N LEU A 664 -8.63 -6.39 -15.36
CA LEU A 664 -7.37 -6.35 -14.61
C LEU A 664 -6.56 -5.08 -14.71
N ASP A 665 -7.14 -4.04 -15.29
CA ASP A 665 -6.46 -2.80 -15.50
C ASP A 665 -6.63 -1.94 -14.26
N ASP A 666 -5.61 -1.99 -13.39
CA ASP A 666 -5.48 -1.09 -12.24
C ASP A 666 -4.81 0.25 -12.64
N SER A 667 -4.66 0.54 -13.93
CA SER A 667 -4.07 1.80 -14.40
C SER A 667 -4.97 2.99 -14.11
N TYR A 668 -4.35 4.16 -14.10
CA TYR A 668 -5.05 5.43 -13.96
C TYR A 668 -6.12 5.65 -15.04
N LEU A 669 -5.94 5.07 -16.25
CA LEU A 669 -6.90 5.20 -17.35
C LEU A 669 -8.19 4.43 -17.08
N ASN A 670 -8.15 3.43 -16.19
CA ASN A 670 -9.35 2.68 -15.79
C ASN A 670 -9.98 3.23 -14.52
N LYS A 671 -9.43 4.26 -13.91
CA LYS A 671 -9.85 4.74 -12.60
C LYS A 671 -10.58 6.06 -12.72
N THR A 672 -11.65 6.21 -11.98
CA THR A 672 -12.33 7.49 -11.76
C THR A 672 -12.77 7.60 -10.30
N LEU A 673 -13.41 8.70 -9.92
CA LEU A 673 -14.05 8.81 -8.62
C LEU A 673 -15.52 8.47 -8.71
N CYS A 674 -16.05 7.87 -7.65
CA CYS A 674 -17.46 7.59 -7.51
C CYS A 674 -17.88 7.78 -6.05
N HIS A 675 -19.14 8.16 -5.83
CA HIS A 675 -19.71 8.14 -4.48
C HIS A 675 -19.71 6.69 -3.97
N VAL A 676 -19.38 6.49 -2.70
CA VAL A 676 -19.18 5.14 -2.11
C VAL A 676 -20.38 4.22 -2.34
N GLU A 677 -21.60 4.73 -2.20
CA GLU A 677 -22.85 3.96 -2.42
C GLU A 677 -23.04 3.57 -3.88
N GLU A 678 -22.66 4.45 -4.79
CA GLU A 678 -22.85 4.25 -6.23
C GLU A 678 -21.82 3.26 -6.78
N ASN A 679 -20.59 3.29 -6.25
CA ASN A 679 -19.57 2.29 -6.55
C ASN A 679 -20.06 0.87 -6.19
N LYS A 680 -20.74 0.71 -5.05
CA LYS A 680 -21.37 -0.56 -4.66
C LYS A 680 -22.51 -0.96 -5.60
N ALA A 681 -23.35 -0.01 -5.99
CA ALA A 681 -24.48 -0.26 -6.88
C ALA A 681 -24.03 -0.73 -8.27
N LYS A 682 -22.94 -0.16 -8.81
CA LYS A 682 -22.33 -0.62 -10.07
C LYS A 682 -21.84 -2.06 -9.97
N GLY A 683 -21.09 -2.38 -8.92
CA GLY A 683 -20.56 -3.73 -8.69
C GLY A 683 -19.60 -4.19 -9.81
N ASN A 684 -19.74 -5.45 -10.25
CA ASN A 684 -18.91 -6.05 -11.31
C ASN A 684 -19.40 -5.74 -12.74
N ARG A 685 -20.14 -4.64 -12.93
CA ARG A 685 -20.68 -4.19 -14.23
C ARG A 685 -19.87 -3.04 -14.82
N THR A 686 -19.86 -2.89 -16.15
CA THR A 686 -19.37 -1.69 -16.82
C THR A 686 -20.37 -0.52 -16.63
N PRO A 687 -19.99 0.74 -16.87
CA PRO A 687 -20.93 1.86 -16.78
C PRO A 687 -22.08 1.70 -17.78
N PHE A 688 -21.78 1.21 -18.98
CA PHE A 688 -22.79 0.90 -19.99
C PHE A 688 -23.80 -0.13 -19.47
N GLU A 689 -23.35 -1.27 -18.95
CA GLU A 689 -24.21 -2.32 -18.39
C GLU A 689 -25.03 -1.82 -17.18
N ALA A 690 -24.48 -0.92 -16.38
CA ALA A 690 -25.11 -0.45 -15.14
C ALA A 690 -26.15 0.65 -15.37
N TYR A 691 -25.97 1.49 -16.39
CA TYR A 691 -26.74 2.74 -16.53
C TYR A 691 -27.38 2.98 -17.91
N SER A 692 -27.04 2.22 -18.96
CA SER A 692 -27.59 2.44 -20.32
C SER A 692 -29.11 2.22 -20.42
N GLN A 693 -29.69 1.45 -19.50
CA GLN A 693 -31.15 1.21 -19.43
C GLN A 693 -31.96 2.45 -19.03
N SER A 694 -31.31 3.50 -18.52
CA SER A 694 -31.94 4.78 -18.17
C SER A 694 -31.34 5.90 -19.04
N PRO A 695 -31.94 6.22 -20.20
CA PRO A 695 -31.35 7.13 -21.18
C PRO A 695 -30.96 8.49 -20.62
N GLU A 696 -31.82 9.10 -19.80
CA GLU A 696 -31.60 10.42 -19.22
C GLU A 696 -30.42 10.39 -18.23
N ARG A 697 -30.37 9.37 -17.38
CA ARG A 697 -29.28 9.17 -16.42
C ARG A 697 -27.97 8.90 -17.14
N TRP A 698 -28.02 8.10 -18.20
CA TRP A 698 -26.85 7.76 -19.01
C TRP A 698 -26.26 8.98 -19.70
N GLU A 699 -27.10 9.80 -20.33
CA GLU A 699 -26.68 11.04 -20.98
C GLU A 699 -26.04 12.01 -19.99
N GLN A 700 -26.64 12.18 -18.79
CA GLN A 700 -26.06 13.01 -17.74
C GLN A 700 -24.69 12.52 -17.26
N ILE A 701 -24.48 11.20 -17.18
CA ILE A 701 -23.17 10.62 -16.84
C ILE A 701 -22.16 10.95 -17.94
N LEU A 702 -22.52 10.71 -19.20
CA LEU A 702 -21.65 10.98 -20.33
C LEU A 702 -21.29 12.46 -20.44
N ASP A 703 -22.23 13.38 -20.18
CA ASP A 703 -21.96 14.82 -20.19
C ASP A 703 -20.98 15.24 -19.11
N ARG A 704 -21.01 14.61 -17.93
CA ARG A 704 -19.99 14.82 -16.89
C ARG A 704 -18.64 14.25 -17.31
N VAL A 705 -18.60 13.06 -17.92
CA VAL A 705 -17.36 12.41 -18.36
C VAL A 705 -16.72 13.16 -19.54
N LYS A 706 -17.50 13.70 -20.48
CA LYS A 706 -17.01 14.56 -21.58
C LYS A 706 -16.30 15.82 -21.07
N ARG A 707 -16.64 16.28 -19.86
CA ARG A 707 -16.02 17.45 -19.21
C ARG A 707 -14.78 17.10 -18.38
N PHE A 708 -14.31 15.84 -18.41
CA PHE A 708 -13.09 15.46 -17.70
C PHE A 708 -11.88 16.26 -18.23
N GLY A 709 -11.07 16.73 -17.29
CA GLY A 709 -9.85 17.47 -17.59
C GLY A 709 -8.66 16.56 -17.94
N GLY A 710 -7.79 17.03 -18.83
CA GLY A 710 -6.49 16.40 -19.09
C GLY A 710 -6.51 15.32 -20.18
N THR A 711 -5.34 14.76 -20.46
CA THR A 711 -5.09 13.91 -21.63
C THR A 711 -5.74 12.52 -21.57
N ALA A 712 -6.18 12.08 -20.38
CA ALA A 712 -6.84 10.80 -20.18
C ALA A 712 -8.35 10.83 -20.50
N ALA A 713 -8.96 12.02 -20.64
CA ALA A 713 -10.40 12.19 -20.77
C ALA A 713 -11.00 11.40 -21.94
N ARG A 714 -10.36 11.46 -23.13
CA ARG A 714 -10.81 10.73 -24.32
C ARG A 714 -10.84 9.21 -24.08
N ILE A 715 -9.75 8.65 -23.55
CA ILE A 715 -9.63 7.21 -23.29
C ILE A 715 -10.65 6.77 -22.22
N LYS A 716 -10.87 7.59 -21.19
CA LYS A 716 -11.87 7.31 -20.16
C LYS A 716 -13.28 7.34 -20.73
N LEU A 717 -13.59 8.34 -21.57
CA LEU A 717 -14.88 8.42 -22.25
C LEU A 717 -15.14 7.16 -23.10
N GLU A 718 -14.16 6.74 -23.90
CA GLU A 718 -14.23 5.50 -24.68
C GLU A 718 -14.55 4.28 -23.80
N ARG A 719 -13.89 4.16 -22.64
CA ARG A 719 -14.14 3.08 -21.67
C ARG A 719 -15.52 3.15 -21.04
N PHE A 720 -16.00 4.35 -20.72
CA PHE A 720 -17.37 4.54 -20.23
C PHE A 720 -18.38 4.06 -21.27
N THR A 721 -18.20 4.45 -22.54
CA THR A 721 -19.12 4.12 -23.63
C THR A 721 -18.99 2.71 -24.18
N ALA A 722 -17.95 1.97 -23.80
CA ALA A 722 -17.71 0.62 -24.30
C ALA A 722 -18.83 -0.33 -23.89
N LYS A 723 -19.48 -0.93 -24.88
CA LYS A 723 -20.51 -1.96 -24.68
C LYS A 723 -19.91 -3.22 -24.07
N GLU A 724 -18.72 -3.58 -24.53
CA GLU A 724 -17.96 -4.74 -24.10
C GLU A 724 -16.49 -4.36 -23.89
N ILE A 725 -15.80 -5.11 -23.03
CA ILE A 725 -14.37 -4.95 -22.82
C ILE A 725 -13.67 -5.68 -23.98
N PRO A 726 -12.79 -5.03 -24.75
CA PRO A 726 -12.14 -5.67 -25.90
C PRO A 726 -11.39 -6.95 -25.51
N ASP A 727 -11.53 -7.98 -26.34
CA ASP A 727 -10.77 -9.23 -26.20
C ASP A 727 -9.26 -8.93 -26.25
N GLY A 728 -8.49 -9.64 -25.44
CA GLY A 728 -7.04 -9.45 -25.34
C GLY A 728 -6.57 -8.20 -24.55
N PHE A 729 -7.47 -7.40 -23.96
CA PHE A 729 -7.09 -6.19 -23.24
C PHE A 729 -6.25 -6.46 -21.98
N ALA A 730 -6.62 -7.48 -21.23
CA ALA A 730 -5.93 -7.86 -19.99
C ALA A 730 -4.54 -8.48 -20.23
N GLU A 731 -4.27 -8.97 -21.45
CA GLU A 731 -2.98 -9.55 -21.86
C GLU A 731 -1.85 -8.52 -21.95
N ARG A 732 -2.20 -7.25 -22.20
CA ARG A 732 -1.25 -6.13 -22.35
C ARG A 732 -0.56 -5.76 -21.03
N HIS A 733 -1.06 -6.24 -19.90
CA HIS A 733 -0.62 -5.85 -18.56
C HIS A 733 0.38 -6.80 -17.89
N LEU A 734 0.94 -7.79 -18.60
CA LEU A 734 1.89 -8.76 -18.04
C LEU A 734 3.27 -8.17 -17.72
N ALA A 735 3.38 -7.46 -16.61
CA ALA A 735 4.65 -7.05 -15.99
C ALA A 735 5.47 -8.24 -15.46
N GLU A 736 4.89 -9.44 -15.42
CA GLU A 736 5.47 -10.64 -14.80
C GLU A 736 6.61 -11.26 -15.63
N THR A 737 6.49 -11.29 -16.95
CA THR A 737 7.52 -11.82 -17.89
C THR A 737 8.87 -11.10 -17.76
N ARG A 738 8.85 -9.79 -17.48
CA ARG A 738 10.06 -8.96 -17.25
C ARG A 738 10.87 -9.40 -16.04
N LYS A 739 10.19 -9.78 -14.95
CA LYS A 739 10.84 -10.22 -13.71
C LYS A 739 11.39 -11.64 -13.84
N ILE A 740 10.67 -12.50 -14.57
CA ILE A 740 11.10 -13.89 -14.85
C ILE A 740 12.46 -13.85 -15.53
N GLY A 741 12.58 -13.20 -16.68
CA GLY A 741 13.79 -13.38 -17.46
C GLY A 741 15.02 -12.65 -16.89
N ALA A 742 14.86 -11.56 -16.12
CA ALA A 742 15.99 -10.97 -15.38
C ALA A 742 16.55 -11.93 -14.30
N ALA A 743 15.68 -12.70 -13.64
CA ALA A 743 16.11 -13.74 -12.70
C ALA A 743 16.67 -14.98 -13.42
N SER A 744 16.11 -15.33 -14.58
CA SER A 744 16.55 -16.47 -15.39
C SER A 744 17.97 -16.32 -15.91
N ALA A 745 18.40 -15.13 -16.35
CA ALA A 745 19.76 -14.92 -16.85
C ALA A 745 20.83 -15.24 -15.80
N GLY A 746 20.69 -14.67 -14.59
CA GLY A 746 21.58 -14.97 -13.48
C GLY A 746 21.51 -16.44 -13.03
N PHE A 747 20.32 -17.04 -13.04
CA PHE A 747 20.13 -18.44 -12.68
C PHE A 747 20.80 -19.41 -13.68
N LEU A 748 20.64 -19.17 -14.98
CA LEU A 748 21.31 -19.92 -16.05
C LEU A 748 22.84 -19.75 -15.99
N GLY A 749 23.30 -18.56 -15.60
CA GLY A 749 24.72 -18.27 -15.39
C GLY A 749 25.40 -19.21 -14.40
N LEU A 750 24.68 -19.81 -13.44
CA LEU A 750 25.25 -20.77 -12.49
C LEU A 750 25.91 -21.98 -13.16
N LEU A 751 25.53 -22.34 -14.39
CA LEU A 751 26.20 -23.40 -15.17
C LEU A 751 27.64 -23.07 -15.56
N TYR A 752 27.99 -21.79 -15.56
CA TYR A 752 29.29 -21.26 -16.01
C TYR A 752 30.00 -20.46 -14.91
N GLY A 753 29.43 -20.45 -13.70
CA GLY A 753 29.83 -19.60 -12.59
C GLY A 753 29.37 -18.15 -12.70
N GLY A 754 28.72 -17.75 -13.78
CA GLY A 754 28.17 -16.42 -13.98
C GLY A 754 27.63 -16.26 -15.40
N GLU A 755 27.09 -15.09 -15.73
CA GLU A 755 26.76 -14.78 -17.12
C GLU A 755 28.02 -14.66 -18.00
N ILE A 756 29.15 -14.33 -17.37
CA ILE A 756 30.49 -14.31 -17.93
C ILE A 756 31.30 -15.36 -17.16
N ASP A 757 31.98 -16.25 -17.88
CA ASP A 757 32.79 -17.30 -17.27
C ASP A 757 34.15 -16.79 -16.77
N ALA A 758 34.93 -17.66 -16.14
CA ALA A 758 36.28 -17.35 -15.64
C ALA A 758 37.28 -16.95 -16.75
N ALA A 759 36.99 -17.28 -18.00
CA ALA A 759 37.79 -16.87 -19.17
C ALA A 759 37.29 -15.54 -19.78
N HIS A 760 36.47 -14.78 -19.05
CA HIS A 760 35.85 -13.54 -19.48
C HIS A 760 34.97 -13.65 -20.74
N LYS A 761 34.49 -14.86 -21.06
CA LYS A 761 33.58 -15.09 -22.19
C LYS A 761 32.14 -15.06 -21.69
N ARG A 762 31.31 -14.22 -22.33
CA ARG A 762 29.87 -14.20 -22.05
C ARG A 762 29.23 -15.50 -22.55
N ARG A 763 28.57 -16.22 -21.65
CA ARG A 763 27.90 -17.52 -21.91
C ARG A 763 26.39 -17.39 -21.96
N VAL A 764 25.83 -16.48 -21.18
CA VAL A 764 24.38 -16.21 -21.18
C VAL A 764 24.14 -14.87 -21.84
N PHE A 765 23.33 -14.91 -22.89
CA PHE A 765 22.94 -13.77 -23.70
C PHE A 765 21.46 -13.51 -23.52
N VAL A 766 21.11 -12.24 -23.48
CA VAL A 766 19.79 -11.78 -23.15
C VAL A 766 19.31 -10.89 -24.28
N THR A 767 18.29 -11.34 -25.02
CA THR A 767 17.73 -10.63 -26.18
C THR A 767 16.42 -9.94 -25.79
N THR A 768 16.05 -8.88 -26.51
CA THR A 768 14.76 -8.19 -26.31
C THR A 768 13.73 -8.76 -27.27
N GLY A 769 12.48 -8.94 -26.82
CA GLY A 769 11.42 -9.44 -27.70
C GLY A 769 11.14 -8.52 -28.89
N GLY A 770 11.41 -7.22 -28.77
CA GLY A 770 11.38 -6.31 -29.91
C GLY A 770 12.42 -6.64 -30.99
N LEU A 771 13.62 -7.10 -30.62
CA LEU A 771 14.64 -7.53 -31.58
C LEU A 771 14.26 -8.87 -32.21
N THR A 772 13.74 -9.82 -31.43
CA THR A 772 13.22 -11.09 -31.97
C THR A 772 12.10 -10.83 -32.98
N ALA A 773 11.15 -9.94 -32.64
CA ALA A 773 10.05 -9.58 -33.52
C ALA A 773 10.51 -8.89 -34.81
N HIS A 774 11.54 -8.04 -34.75
CA HIS A 774 12.13 -7.44 -35.93
C HIS A 774 12.79 -8.50 -36.83
N LEU A 775 13.67 -9.35 -36.28
CA LEU A 775 14.33 -10.42 -37.05
C LEU A 775 13.31 -11.40 -37.65
N ARG A 776 12.25 -11.75 -36.91
CA ARG A 776 11.18 -12.60 -37.39
C ARG A 776 10.45 -12.00 -38.60
N ARG A 777 10.26 -10.67 -38.60
CA ARG A 777 9.66 -9.92 -39.72
C ARG A 777 10.59 -9.90 -40.94
N GLU A 778 11.86 -9.54 -40.74
CA GLU A 778 12.86 -9.48 -41.82
C GLU A 778 13.17 -10.85 -42.42
N TRP A 779 13.06 -11.92 -41.63
CA TRP A 779 13.21 -13.30 -42.12
C TRP A 779 11.91 -13.88 -42.66
N HIS A 780 10.86 -13.07 -42.82
CA HIS A 780 9.55 -13.49 -43.35
C HIS A 780 8.88 -14.64 -42.58
N LEU A 781 9.26 -14.83 -41.31
CA LEU A 781 8.73 -15.90 -40.45
C LEU A 781 7.38 -15.52 -39.82
N ASN A 782 6.94 -14.26 -39.92
CA ASN A 782 5.61 -13.85 -39.44
C ASN A 782 4.48 -14.52 -40.24
N GLY A 783 4.67 -14.79 -41.54
CA GLY A 783 3.65 -15.44 -42.37
C GLY A 783 3.36 -16.90 -42.02
N ILE A 784 4.16 -17.49 -41.12
CA ILE A 784 3.96 -18.85 -40.58
C ILE A 784 3.01 -18.83 -39.36
N LEU A 785 2.83 -17.66 -38.74
CA LEU A 785 2.13 -17.46 -37.48
C LEU A 785 0.82 -16.68 -37.68
N GLY A 786 0.08 -16.87 -38.79
CA GLY A 786 -1.24 -16.25 -39.01
C GLY A 786 -1.49 -15.68 -40.41
N THR A 787 -2.78 -15.58 -40.80
CA THR A 787 -3.25 -15.16 -42.14
C THR A 787 -3.08 -13.67 -42.45
N GLU A 788 -2.84 -12.83 -41.44
CA GLU A 788 -2.73 -11.36 -41.61
C GLU A 788 -1.28 -10.82 -41.52
N GLY A 789 -0.27 -11.70 -41.35
CA GLY A 789 1.14 -11.29 -41.34
C GLY A 789 1.63 -10.56 -40.07
N GLU A 790 0.78 -10.43 -39.06
CA GLU A 790 1.13 -10.00 -37.71
C GLU A 790 0.91 -11.16 -36.71
N LYS A 791 1.81 -11.29 -35.72
CA LYS A 791 1.72 -12.33 -34.69
C LYS A 791 0.61 -11.96 -33.70
N ALA A 792 -0.44 -12.76 -33.62
CA ALA A 792 -1.33 -12.81 -32.47
C ALA A 792 -0.80 -13.85 -31.45
N ARG A 793 -1.33 -13.91 -30.23
CA ARG A 793 -0.76 -14.78 -29.16
C ARG A 793 -1.39 -16.17 -29.10
N ASP A 794 -2.45 -16.31 -29.86
CA ASP A 794 -3.18 -17.49 -30.31
C ASP A 794 -2.40 -18.30 -31.37
N ASP A 795 -1.30 -17.73 -31.90
CA ASP A 795 -0.28 -18.37 -32.77
C ASP A 795 1.03 -18.70 -32.02
#